data_AF-A0A445E8A4-F1
#
_entry.id   AF-A0A445E8A4-F1
#
_cell.length_a   1.000
_cell.length_b   1.000
_cell.length_c   1.000
_cell.angle_alpha   90.00
_cell.angle_beta   90.00
_cell.angle_gamma   90.00
#
_symmetry.space_group_name_H-M   'P 1'
#
loop_
_entity.id
_entity.type
_entity.pdbx_description
1 polymer ?
#
loop_
_entity_poly.entity_id
_entity_poly.type
_entity_poly.pdbx_seq_one_letter_code
_entity_poly.pdbx_strand_id
1 'polypeptide(L)'
;MPHCRSKIVFKTAGVLLDELRDKGSAALKYKAIILDEVHERSVESDLVLVCVKQFLLKSNDLRVVLMSATADISRYRDYFKDLGRGERVEVLAIPSSNQKIVFQRHVSYLEQACIYNLHEFSALVAESIGISSEVMNSKYSPGVDPFTANAYIKPEFQAEFHQLIHNLVLHIHENEPDIEKSILVFLPTYYSLEQQWRLLKPLESTFKVHILHRSIDTEQALMAMKIWKSHRKVILATNIAESSVTIPKVAFVIDSCRSLQVYWDKSRRKESSKLVWVSKSQAEQRRGRTGRTCDGHVYRLVTGSFFNKLEDHESPSILKLSLRLQVLSLCCAGSKAINDPKVLLQKSLDAPDPQVVEDALNTLVQMRALEKTPRGRYEPTFYGQLIASCPLSFDASVLVLKFGNAGMIREGILLGIMMDTQPLPILHPFGEEQLFAKYIASYFTDRTILAGRKEMEFMANFCAFEFWQHLFRDKYRLNHLKQVLEIENVYPAKALMPKLEEDWCSLHNLSQSSLHQTLEICINMPGRWDIDGVSAYEEGLKATGETKCASVPYVTSEEFHSYDVAKMFAKIIKEIRAQFSEDTSSREPESADINNINLNGGPSTCVYFLQGYCNRGSECLYSHSLQAKRPQCKFYFSLQGCRRGESCSYSHDSGPSALSFRRDVCEPEDNNMAAASLLRFFPQATNRSILVLDDTDLHFATSLGRHYHPSKIIATTCLSETTILEQSLKGVKILWGLYHPYQTIIAKAGKNPVPWNEVQCVLWFPCFDSFGEDSDGQKQLLQNFFEYLAIRILADNLSNVKVIITINNIRFSQLKAEKLGRECFFVLTDSFAYDETSFGAILYDRLTPKTPTLVSRPTSYVFELHPPSKLLFGDYAANIRKNLYIIQEK
;
A
#
# COMPACT_ATOMS: atom_id res chain seq x y z
N MET A 1 -17.37 27.05 29.43
CA MET A 1 -16.99 27.06 27.99
C MET A 1 -15.50 26.76 27.91
N PRO A 2 -15.07 25.57 27.43
CA PRO A 2 -13.65 25.28 27.33
C PRO A 2 -13.03 26.18 26.26
N HIS A 3 -11.89 26.81 26.58
CA HIS A 3 -11.15 27.69 25.67
C HIS A 3 -10.78 26.95 24.37
N CYS A 4 -11.45 27.27 23.25
CA CYS A 4 -11.02 26.83 21.93
C CYS A 4 -9.64 27.43 21.62
N ARG A 5 -8.57 26.69 21.87
CA ARG A 5 -7.25 26.97 21.28
C ARG A 5 -7.41 26.97 19.77
N SER A 6 -7.06 28.07 19.10
CA SER A 6 -6.93 28.12 17.65
C SER A 6 -6.03 26.98 17.19
N LYS A 7 -6.57 26.04 16.41
CA LYS A 7 -5.85 24.85 15.95
C LYS A 7 -5.66 24.95 14.44
N ILE A 8 -4.41 24.96 13.98
CA ILE A 8 -4.07 24.75 12.57
C ILE A 8 -3.94 23.24 12.35
N VAL A 9 -4.54 22.71 11.29
CA VAL A 9 -4.50 21.29 10.95
C VAL A 9 -4.04 21.15 9.51
N PHE A 10 -2.91 20.47 9.29
CA PHE A 10 -2.40 20.14 7.97
C PHE A 10 -2.96 18.79 7.52
N LYS A 11 -3.48 18.73 6.30
CA LYS A 11 -4.00 17.52 5.67
C LYS A 11 -3.60 17.50 4.20
N THR A 12 -3.39 16.31 3.66
CA THR A 12 -3.31 16.15 2.21
C THR A 12 -4.69 16.36 1.59
N ALA A 13 -4.74 16.71 0.30
CA ALA A 13 -6.00 16.88 -0.42
C ALA A 13 -6.87 15.61 -0.37
N GLY A 14 -6.25 14.43 -0.50
CA GLY A 14 -6.95 13.14 -0.39
C GLY A 14 -7.64 12.93 0.96
N VAL A 15 -6.96 13.19 2.08
CA VAL A 15 -7.56 13.05 3.42
C VAL A 15 -8.73 14.01 3.62
N LEU A 16 -8.63 15.25 3.14
CA LEU A 16 -9.75 16.19 3.20
C LEU A 16 -10.91 15.77 2.29
N LEU A 17 -10.62 15.23 1.10
CA LEU A 17 -11.63 14.70 0.20
C LEU A 17 -12.40 13.52 0.80
N ASP A 18 -11.70 12.60 1.46
CA ASP A 18 -12.33 11.48 2.18
C ASP A 18 -13.24 11.95 3.31
N GLU A 19 -12.81 12.96 4.08
CA GLU A 19 -13.66 13.56 5.11
C GLU A 19 -14.89 14.25 4.52
N LEU A 20 -14.74 14.96 3.40
CA LEU A 20 -15.86 15.59 2.69
C LEU A 20 -16.85 14.55 2.15
N ARG A 21 -16.35 13.40 1.67
CA ARG A 21 -17.17 12.28 1.20
C ARG A 21 -18.03 11.70 2.33
N ASP A 22 -17.42 11.46 3.48
CA ASP A 22 -18.06 10.85 4.66
C ASP A 22 -19.02 11.83 5.36
N LYS A 23 -18.53 13.04 5.69
CA LYS A 23 -19.23 13.99 6.56
C LYS A 23 -19.93 15.13 5.81
N GLY A 24 -19.77 15.22 4.49
CA GLY A 24 -20.32 16.32 3.70
C GLY A 24 -19.84 17.69 4.20
N SER A 25 -20.76 18.66 4.29
CA SER A 25 -20.45 20.00 4.80
C SER A 25 -19.98 20.01 6.26
N ALA A 26 -20.29 18.97 7.05
CA ALA A 26 -19.83 18.87 8.43
C ALA A 26 -18.31 18.58 8.54
N ALA A 27 -17.65 18.18 7.43
CA ALA A 27 -16.19 18.13 7.37
C ALA A 27 -15.56 19.52 7.41
N LEU A 28 -16.28 20.57 6.99
CA LEU A 28 -15.78 21.94 6.90
C LEU A 28 -16.07 22.76 8.16
N LYS A 29 -15.98 22.16 9.35
CA LYS A 29 -16.08 22.86 10.65
C LYS A 29 -14.83 23.69 10.94
N TYR A 30 -14.40 24.51 9.98
CA TYR A 30 -13.26 25.41 10.05
C TYR A 30 -13.70 26.81 9.68
N LYS A 31 -13.06 27.82 10.28
CA LYS A 31 -13.29 29.23 9.89
C LYS A 31 -12.62 29.57 8.56
N ALA A 32 -11.50 28.90 8.25
CA ALA A 32 -10.74 29.09 7.03
C ALA A 32 -10.18 27.76 6.54
N ILE A 33 -10.15 27.59 5.22
CA ILE A 33 -9.47 26.50 4.52
C ILE A 33 -8.40 27.13 3.63
N ILE A 34 -7.19 26.58 3.69
CA ILE A 34 -6.07 26.99 2.85
C ILE A 34 -5.76 25.80 1.93
N LEU A 35 -5.91 26.00 0.62
CA LEU A 35 -5.47 25.03 -0.38
C LEU A 35 -4.13 25.51 -0.91
N ASP A 36 -3.07 24.77 -0.58
CA ASP A 36 -1.71 25.09 -1.00
C ASP A 36 -1.34 24.41 -2.32
N GLU A 37 -0.35 24.97 -3.02
CA GLU A 37 0.19 24.48 -4.29
C GLU A 37 -0.87 24.19 -5.37
N VAL A 38 -1.89 25.05 -5.47
CA VAL A 38 -3.01 24.84 -6.41
C VAL A 38 -2.60 24.90 -7.90
N HIS A 39 -1.34 25.23 -8.21
CA HIS A 39 -0.81 25.13 -9.57
C HIS A 39 -0.42 23.71 -10.00
N GLU A 40 -0.29 22.75 -9.08
CA GLU A 40 0.01 21.35 -9.45
C GLU A 40 -1.18 20.64 -10.11
N ARG A 41 -2.40 21.14 -9.90
CA ARG A 41 -3.64 20.67 -10.56
C ARG A 41 -3.81 19.15 -10.52
N SER A 42 -3.59 18.55 -9.35
CA SER A 42 -3.90 17.15 -9.07
C SER A 42 -5.41 16.90 -9.07
N VAL A 43 -5.83 15.65 -9.33
CA VAL A 43 -7.25 15.30 -9.36
C VAL A 43 -7.90 15.53 -8.00
N GLU A 44 -7.21 15.18 -6.92
CA GLU A 44 -7.68 15.33 -5.54
C GLU A 44 -7.85 16.81 -5.17
N SER A 45 -6.89 17.67 -5.54
CA SER A 45 -6.96 19.11 -5.24
C SER A 45 -8.13 19.77 -5.98
N ASP A 46 -8.31 19.47 -7.27
CA ASP A 46 -9.43 20.00 -8.07
C ASP A 46 -10.79 19.47 -7.54
N LEU A 47 -10.85 18.21 -7.07
CA LEU A 47 -12.05 17.64 -6.44
C LEU A 47 -12.39 18.28 -5.09
N VAL A 48 -11.38 18.55 -4.25
CA VAL A 48 -11.56 19.32 -3.02
C VAL A 48 -12.06 20.72 -3.35
N LEU A 49 -11.47 21.39 -4.35
CA LEU A 49 -11.85 22.73 -4.76
C LEU A 49 -13.32 22.82 -5.19
N VAL A 50 -13.80 21.88 -6.02
CA VAL A 50 -15.22 21.87 -6.42
C VAL A 50 -16.14 21.57 -5.24
N CYS A 51 -15.80 20.62 -4.37
CA CYS A 51 -16.59 20.31 -3.18
C CYS A 51 -16.70 21.54 -2.26
N VAL A 52 -15.57 22.19 -1.97
CA VAL A 52 -15.52 23.40 -1.14
C VAL A 52 -16.34 24.53 -1.76
N LYS A 53 -16.23 24.76 -3.07
CA LYS A 53 -17.06 25.76 -3.78
C LYS A 53 -18.56 25.45 -3.65
N GLN A 54 -18.97 24.19 -3.82
CA GLN A 54 -20.39 23.80 -3.66
C GLN A 54 -20.91 24.04 -2.24
N PHE A 55 -20.05 23.94 -1.22
CA PHE A 55 -20.41 24.22 0.17
C PHE A 55 -20.38 25.71 0.50
N LEU A 56 -19.46 26.49 -0.08
CA LEU A 56 -19.43 27.95 0.03
C LEU A 56 -20.71 28.61 -0.49
N LEU A 57 -21.27 28.09 -1.59
CA LEU A 57 -22.57 28.54 -2.10
C LEU A 57 -23.73 28.38 -1.10
N LYS A 58 -23.58 27.52 -0.08
CA LYS A 58 -24.59 27.23 0.94
C LYS A 58 -24.30 27.86 2.31
N SER A 59 -23.06 28.27 2.59
CA SER A 59 -22.61 28.72 3.91
C SER A 59 -21.82 30.03 3.83
N ASN A 60 -22.20 31.01 4.65
CA ASN A 60 -21.62 32.35 4.62
C ASN A 60 -20.45 32.56 5.60
N ASP A 61 -20.09 31.57 6.42
CA ASP A 61 -19.13 31.72 7.53
C ASP A 61 -17.75 31.10 7.24
N LEU A 62 -17.57 30.50 6.05
CA LEU A 62 -16.34 29.82 5.66
C LEU A 62 -15.49 30.70 4.73
N ARG A 63 -14.20 30.86 5.03
CA ARG A 63 -13.22 31.52 4.15
C ARG A 63 -12.34 30.51 3.44
N VAL A 64 -11.97 30.78 2.19
CA VAL A 64 -11.05 29.95 1.41
C VAL A 64 -9.90 30.80 0.91
N VAL A 65 -8.68 30.30 1.11
CA VAL A 65 -7.44 30.89 0.61
C VAL A 65 -6.80 29.88 -0.34
N LEU A 66 -6.45 30.32 -1.54
CA LEU A 66 -5.71 29.52 -2.51
C LEU A 66 -4.27 30.05 -2.54
N MET A 67 -3.30 29.18 -2.31
CA MET A 67 -1.88 29.51 -2.37
C MET A 67 -1.23 28.84 -3.58
N SER A 68 -0.37 29.59 -4.27
CA SER A 68 0.29 29.10 -5.47
C SER A 68 1.52 29.94 -5.83
N ALA A 69 2.56 29.27 -6.33
CA ALA A 69 3.73 29.91 -6.91
C ALA A 69 3.51 30.42 -8.35
N THR A 70 2.74 29.71 -9.18
CA THR A 70 2.63 29.98 -10.65
C THR A 70 1.20 29.85 -11.19
N ALA A 71 0.17 30.11 -10.37
CA ALA A 71 -1.22 29.95 -10.78
C ALA A 71 -1.68 30.93 -11.88
N ASP A 72 -2.55 30.42 -12.76
CA ASP A 72 -3.37 31.22 -13.69
C ASP A 72 -4.47 31.96 -12.90
N ILE A 73 -4.15 33.16 -12.44
CA ILE A 73 -5.02 34.00 -11.59
C ILE A 73 -6.38 34.26 -12.27
N SER A 74 -6.39 34.51 -13.58
CA SER A 74 -7.60 34.82 -14.34
C SER A 74 -8.59 33.66 -14.27
N ARG A 75 -8.09 32.43 -14.46
CA ARG A 75 -8.92 31.22 -14.39
C ARG A 75 -9.59 31.04 -13.04
N TYR A 76 -8.86 31.22 -11.94
CA TYR A 76 -9.43 31.14 -10.60
C TYR A 76 -10.46 32.25 -10.35
N ARG A 77 -10.20 33.47 -10.80
CA ARG A 77 -11.17 34.58 -10.70
C ARG A 77 -12.47 34.26 -11.45
N ASP A 78 -12.36 33.74 -12.66
CA ASP A 78 -13.50 33.36 -13.48
C ASP A 78 -14.27 32.18 -12.88
N TYR A 79 -13.56 31.22 -12.29
CA TYR A 79 -14.20 30.07 -11.65
C TYR A 79 -15.01 30.45 -10.43
N PHE A 80 -14.61 31.46 -9.65
CA PHE A 80 -15.33 31.89 -8.44
C PHE A 80 -16.29 33.08 -8.67
N LYS A 81 -16.48 33.52 -9.93
CA LYS A 81 -17.31 34.70 -10.26
C LYS A 81 -18.78 34.57 -9.85
N ASP A 82 -19.29 33.35 -9.79
CA ASP A 82 -20.68 33.01 -9.48
C ASP A 82 -21.01 33.02 -7.98
N LEU A 83 -20.01 33.21 -7.10
CA LEU A 83 -20.25 33.36 -5.66
C LEU A 83 -20.98 34.67 -5.28
N GLY A 84 -21.22 35.58 -6.23
CA GLY A 84 -22.32 36.55 -6.18
C GLY A 84 -22.25 37.63 -5.10
N ARG A 85 -21.10 37.83 -4.45
CA ARG A 85 -20.88 38.93 -3.51
C ARG A 85 -19.87 39.89 -4.12
N GLY A 86 -20.03 41.19 -3.93
CA GLY A 86 -19.07 42.22 -4.37
C GLY A 86 -17.64 42.09 -3.80
N GLU A 87 -17.30 40.96 -3.19
CA GLU A 87 -15.96 40.53 -2.82
C GLU A 87 -15.28 39.98 -4.08
N ARG A 88 -14.51 40.84 -4.72
CA ARG A 88 -13.51 40.43 -5.72
C ARG A 88 -12.66 39.32 -5.09
N VAL A 89 -12.42 38.21 -5.80
CA VAL A 89 -11.34 37.29 -5.44
C VAL A 89 -10.08 38.15 -5.30
N GLU A 90 -9.67 38.40 -4.06
CA GLU A 90 -8.55 39.26 -3.77
C GLU A 90 -7.27 38.51 -4.04
N VAL A 91 -6.44 39.08 -4.91
CA VAL A 91 -5.15 38.50 -5.27
C VAL A 91 -4.09 39.25 -4.49
N LEU A 92 -3.59 38.60 -3.44
CA LEU A 92 -2.45 39.11 -2.68
C LEU A 92 -1.16 38.52 -3.26
N ALA A 93 -0.43 39.33 -4.03
CA ALA A 93 0.94 38.98 -4.38
C ALA A 93 1.83 39.14 -3.14
N ILE A 94 2.43 38.05 -2.66
CA ILE A 94 3.41 38.09 -1.57
C ILE A 94 4.79 38.29 -2.22
N PRO A 95 5.38 39.50 -2.18
CA PRO A 95 6.70 39.72 -2.75
C PRO A 95 7.74 38.96 -1.93
N SER A 96 8.77 38.45 -2.59
CA SER A 96 9.93 37.80 -1.94
C SER A 96 10.81 38.78 -1.12
N SER A 97 10.38 40.04 -0.96
CA SER A 97 11.17 41.21 -0.56
C SER A 97 11.62 41.27 0.90
N ASN A 98 11.24 40.31 1.75
CA ASN A 98 11.76 40.23 3.12
C ASN A 98 13.17 39.61 3.19
N GLN A 99 13.74 39.16 2.06
CA GLN A 99 15.14 38.77 1.99
C GLN A 99 16.04 40.00 1.89
N LYS A 100 16.95 40.19 2.87
CA LYS A 100 17.97 41.26 2.86
C LYS A 100 18.94 41.19 1.67
N ILE A 101 18.95 40.06 0.95
CA ILE A 101 19.85 39.77 -0.17
C ILE A 101 19.00 39.23 -1.33
N VAL A 102 18.99 39.93 -2.46
CA VAL A 102 18.31 39.50 -3.69
C VAL A 102 19.32 38.76 -4.55
N PHE A 103 19.15 37.46 -4.72
CA PHE A 103 19.99 36.66 -5.62
C PHE A 103 19.50 36.76 -7.06
N GLN A 104 20.41 37.04 -7.98
CA GLN A 104 20.14 37.15 -9.40
C GLN A 104 19.92 35.78 -10.04
N ARG A 105 19.09 35.73 -11.09
CA ARG A 105 18.84 34.52 -11.89
C ARG A 105 19.03 34.82 -13.36
N HIS A 106 20.14 34.36 -13.94
CA HIS A 106 20.38 34.44 -15.37
C HIS A 106 19.76 33.23 -16.08
N VAL A 107 19.20 33.42 -17.28
CA VAL A 107 18.65 32.34 -18.11
C VAL A 107 19.34 32.37 -19.48
N SER A 108 19.94 31.25 -19.87
CA SER A 108 20.49 31.01 -21.20
C SER A 108 19.67 29.94 -21.91
N TYR A 109 19.42 30.12 -23.21
CA TYR A 109 18.79 29.12 -24.07
C TYR A 109 19.85 28.36 -24.87
N LEU A 110 19.44 27.38 -25.66
CA LEU A 110 20.34 26.48 -26.37
C LEU A 110 21.33 27.24 -27.24
N GLU A 111 20.90 28.28 -27.96
CA GLU A 111 21.81 29.09 -28.77
C GLU A 111 22.87 29.77 -27.91
N GLN A 112 22.54 30.36 -26.74
CA GLN A 112 23.55 30.96 -25.87
C GLN A 112 24.39 29.91 -25.13
N ALA A 113 23.80 28.78 -24.73
CA ALA A 113 24.50 27.67 -24.10
C ALA A 113 25.51 27.02 -25.06
N CYS A 114 25.20 26.97 -26.36
CA CYS A 114 26.11 26.55 -27.42
C CYS A 114 27.11 27.64 -27.84
N ILE A 115 26.78 28.93 -27.66
CA ILE A 115 27.69 30.06 -27.90
C ILE A 115 28.82 30.11 -26.85
N TYR A 116 28.63 29.57 -25.64
CA TYR A 116 29.70 29.44 -24.64
C TYR A 116 30.76 28.36 -24.95
N ASN A 117 30.88 27.90 -26.20
CA ASN A 117 32.06 27.16 -26.65
C ASN A 117 33.29 28.07 -26.56
N LEU A 118 34.20 27.86 -25.59
CA LEU A 118 35.29 26.89 -25.73
C LEU A 118 35.96 27.07 -27.10
N HIS A 119 36.96 27.96 -27.13
CA HIS A 119 37.73 28.26 -28.35
C HIS A 119 38.38 26.99 -28.96
N GLU A 120 38.54 25.91 -28.19
CA GLU A 120 38.98 24.58 -28.65
C GLU A 120 37.85 23.64 -29.13
N PHE A 121 36.60 23.83 -28.66
CA PHE A 121 35.46 22.98 -29.04
C PHE A 121 34.93 23.33 -30.44
N SER A 122 35.09 24.59 -30.86
CA SER A 122 34.82 25.04 -32.23
C SER A 122 35.69 24.33 -33.26
N ALA A 123 36.94 23.98 -32.94
CA ALA A 123 37.86 23.37 -33.91
C ALA A 123 37.53 21.89 -34.15
N LEU A 124 37.31 21.12 -33.07
CA LEU A 124 37.09 19.67 -33.17
C LEU A 124 35.71 19.29 -33.73
N VAL A 125 34.66 20.06 -33.40
CA VAL A 125 33.29 19.82 -33.89
C VAL A 125 33.07 20.40 -35.29
N ALA A 126 33.72 21.52 -35.64
CA ALA A 126 33.64 22.07 -36.99
C ALA A 126 34.35 21.19 -38.03
N GLU A 127 35.51 20.60 -37.69
CA GLU A 127 36.21 19.66 -38.60
C GLU A 127 35.48 18.32 -38.77
N SER A 128 34.72 17.87 -37.76
CA SER A 128 34.05 16.57 -37.81
C SER A 128 32.65 16.61 -38.44
N ILE A 129 31.93 17.74 -38.40
CA ILE A 129 30.49 17.77 -38.75
C ILE A 129 30.05 18.93 -39.68
N GLY A 130 30.85 19.97 -39.94
CA GLY A 130 30.58 20.91 -41.05
C GLY A 130 29.16 21.52 -41.13
N ILE A 131 28.58 21.95 -40.01
CA ILE A 131 27.14 22.26 -39.94
C ILE A 131 26.83 23.60 -39.21
N SER A 132 25.91 24.41 -39.78
CA SER A 132 25.43 25.72 -39.29
C SER A 132 24.45 25.67 -38.11
N SER A 133 24.18 26.82 -37.47
CA SER A 133 23.23 26.96 -36.34
C SER A 133 21.79 26.51 -36.67
N GLU A 134 21.42 26.47 -37.95
CA GLU A 134 20.10 26.04 -38.42
C GLU A 134 19.91 24.52 -38.30
N VAL A 135 20.97 23.73 -38.43
CA VAL A 135 20.89 22.26 -38.33
C VAL A 135 20.90 21.80 -36.88
N MET A 136 21.57 22.51 -35.97
CA MET A 136 21.52 22.23 -34.52
C MET A 136 20.09 22.37 -33.97
N ASN A 137 19.33 23.34 -34.50
CA ASN A 137 17.90 23.50 -34.21
C ASN A 137 17.13 22.22 -34.61
N SER A 138 17.37 21.69 -35.82
CA SER A 138 16.72 20.47 -36.33
C SER A 138 17.03 19.19 -35.53
N LYS A 139 18.18 19.12 -34.84
CA LYS A 139 18.66 17.92 -34.13
C LYS A 139 18.02 17.72 -32.75
N TYR A 140 17.97 18.78 -31.93
CA TYR A 140 17.49 18.69 -30.54
C TYR A 140 16.12 19.36 -30.30
N SER A 141 15.61 20.11 -31.28
CA SER A 141 14.27 20.71 -31.30
C SER A 141 13.64 20.51 -32.69
N PRO A 142 13.10 19.30 -33.01
CA PRO A 142 12.85 18.86 -34.39
C PRO A 142 11.74 19.61 -35.17
N GLY A 143 11.25 20.75 -34.67
CA GLY A 143 10.28 21.58 -35.36
C GLY A 143 10.36 23.05 -34.95
N VAL A 144 9.92 23.93 -35.85
CA VAL A 144 9.74 25.36 -35.58
C VAL A 144 8.65 25.60 -34.53
N ASP A 145 7.82 24.59 -34.24
CA ASP A 145 6.63 24.68 -33.40
C ASP A 145 6.49 23.50 -32.39
N PRO A 146 6.34 23.75 -31.08
CA PRO A 146 6.20 22.72 -30.05
C PRO A 146 4.99 21.80 -30.19
N PHE A 147 3.92 22.23 -30.87
CA PHE A 147 2.71 21.42 -31.03
C PHE A 147 2.89 20.25 -32.02
N THR A 148 3.86 20.37 -32.94
CA THR A 148 4.19 19.35 -33.93
C THR A 148 5.52 18.64 -33.63
N ALA A 149 6.43 19.31 -32.92
CA ALA A 149 7.73 18.78 -32.58
C ALA A 149 7.64 17.68 -31.50
N ASN A 150 8.11 16.49 -31.85
CA ASN A 150 8.20 15.39 -30.90
C ASN A 150 9.21 15.70 -29.78
N ALA A 151 8.84 15.48 -28.52
CA ALA A 151 9.73 15.62 -27.38
C ALA A 151 10.79 14.50 -27.31
N TYR A 152 10.58 13.37 -27.99
CA TYR A 152 11.59 12.32 -28.12
C TYR A 152 12.79 12.81 -28.90
N ILE A 153 13.97 12.64 -28.30
CA ILE A 153 15.25 12.81 -29.00
C ILE A 153 15.42 11.57 -29.89
N LYS A 154 15.74 11.78 -31.17
CA LYS A 154 15.95 10.67 -32.09
C LYS A 154 17.14 9.82 -31.62
N PRO A 155 17.08 8.47 -31.75
CA PRO A 155 18.12 7.58 -31.24
C PRO A 155 19.55 7.96 -31.68
N GLU A 156 19.71 8.42 -32.92
CA GLU A 156 20.99 8.85 -33.50
C GLU A 156 21.62 10.07 -32.80
N PHE A 157 20.82 10.93 -32.16
CA PHE A 157 21.29 12.14 -31.48
C PHE A 157 21.32 12.01 -29.96
N GLN A 158 20.94 10.85 -29.42
CA GLN A 158 20.81 10.66 -27.98
C GLN A 158 22.16 10.72 -27.26
N ALA A 159 23.20 10.10 -27.82
CA ALA A 159 24.55 10.14 -27.27
C ALA A 159 25.11 11.58 -27.27
N GLU A 160 24.94 12.31 -28.37
CA GLU A 160 25.37 13.70 -28.50
C GLU A 160 24.67 14.61 -27.48
N PHE A 161 23.38 14.41 -27.23
CA PHE A 161 22.62 15.18 -26.24
C PHE A 161 23.16 15.00 -24.82
N HIS A 162 23.48 13.77 -24.42
CA HIS A 162 24.09 13.50 -23.12
C HIS A 162 25.54 14.03 -23.03
N GLN A 163 26.28 13.99 -24.15
CA GLN A 163 27.61 14.59 -24.20
C GLN A 163 27.57 16.12 -24.06
N LEU A 164 26.57 16.78 -24.65
CA LEU A 164 26.35 18.22 -24.47
C LEU A 164 26.16 18.58 -22.98
N ILE A 165 25.31 17.82 -22.27
CA ILE A 165 25.09 18.02 -20.83
C ILE A 165 26.37 17.77 -20.04
N HIS A 166 27.10 16.69 -20.37
CA HIS A 166 28.38 16.37 -19.72
C HIS A 166 29.39 17.52 -19.87
N ASN A 167 29.57 18.03 -21.09
CA ASN A 167 30.50 19.14 -21.36
C ASN A 167 30.07 20.43 -20.64
N LEU A 168 28.76 20.70 -20.57
CA LEU A 168 28.25 21.84 -19.82
C LEU A 168 28.51 21.72 -18.31
N VAL A 169 28.39 20.51 -17.74
CA VAL A 169 28.74 20.24 -16.33
C VAL A 169 30.23 20.50 -16.07
N LEU A 170 31.12 20.06 -16.97
CA LEU A 170 32.56 20.33 -16.89
C LEU A 170 32.87 21.83 -16.98
N HIS A 171 32.29 22.51 -17.96
CA HIS A 171 32.47 23.94 -18.15
C HIS A 171 32.03 24.74 -16.91
N ILE A 172 30.86 24.43 -16.34
CA ILE A 172 30.40 25.07 -15.10
C ILE A 172 31.39 24.81 -13.96
N HIS A 173 31.93 23.59 -13.87
CA HIS A 173 32.88 23.24 -12.83
C HIS A 173 34.20 24.02 -12.94
N GLU A 174 34.75 24.15 -14.15
CA GLU A 174 36.01 24.87 -14.42
C GLU A 174 35.89 26.38 -14.21
N ASN A 175 34.71 26.96 -14.47
CA ASN A 175 34.50 28.41 -14.43
C ASN A 175 33.88 28.92 -13.11
N GLU A 176 33.42 28.04 -12.23
CA GLU A 176 32.93 28.42 -10.90
C GLU A 176 33.95 28.05 -9.82
N PRO A 177 34.58 29.02 -9.13
CA PRO A 177 35.55 28.71 -8.08
C PRO A 177 34.89 28.19 -6.78
N ASP A 178 33.63 28.54 -6.50
CA ASP A 178 32.93 28.03 -5.31
C ASP A 178 32.46 26.58 -5.54
N ILE A 179 33.17 25.63 -4.93
CA ILE A 179 32.88 24.20 -5.03
C ILE A 179 31.56 23.80 -4.36
N GLU A 180 31.08 24.60 -3.40
CA GLU A 180 29.83 24.32 -2.69
C GLU A 180 28.60 24.58 -3.57
N LYS A 181 28.75 25.40 -4.63
CA LYS A 181 27.69 25.64 -5.61
C LYS A 181 27.41 24.39 -6.43
N SER A 182 26.21 23.86 -6.27
CA SER A 182 25.77 22.63 -6.90
C SER A 182 25.06 22.86 -8.24
N ILE A 183 25.07 21.80 -9.05
CA ILE A 183 24.43 21.74 -10.37
C ILE A 183 23.24 20.79 -10.28
N LEU A 184 22.06 21.23 -10.70
CA LEU A 184 20.84 20.43 -10.80
C LEU A 184 20.49 20.21 -12.27
N VAL A 185 20.35 18.96 -12.70
CA VAL A 185 20.06 18.58 -14.09
C VAL A 185 18.69 17.91 -14.15
N PHE A 186 17.74 18.51 -14.88
CA PHE A 186 16.43 17.95 -15.12
C PHE A 186 16.43 17.07 -16.37
N LEU A 187 16.21 15.77 -16.19
CA LEU A 187 16.12 14.77 -17.23
C LEU A 187 14.78 14.02 -17.15
N PRO A 188 14.18 13.62 -18.28
CA PRO A 188 12.78 13.21 -18.27
C PRO A 188 12.51 11.78 -17.82
N THR A 189 13.49 10.88 -17.89
CA THR A 189 13.30 9.45 -17.65
C THR A 189 14.45 8.84 -16.85
N TYR A 190 14.19 7.70 -16.18
CA TYR A 190 15.23 6.90 -15.52
C TYR A 190 16.38 6.57 -16.48
N TYR A 191 16.07 6.16 -17.71
CA TYR A 191 17.08 5.88 -18.73
C TYR A 191 17.96 7.09 -19.03
N SER A 192 17.37 8.28 -19.17
CA SER A 192 18.13 9.52 -19.39
C SER A 192 19.05 9.86 -18.20
N LEU A 193 18.57 9.68 -16.97
CA LEU A 193 19.39 9.84 -15.77
C LEU A 193 20.58 8.88 -15.78
N GLU A 194 20.34 7.61 -16.14
CA GLU A 194 21.37 6.57 -16.19
C GLU A 194 22.44 6.88 -17.25
N GLN A 195 22.05 7.28 -18.45
CA GLN A 195 23.01 7.66 -19.50
C GLN A 195 23.91 8.81 -19.05
N GLN A 196 23.33 9.83 -18.42
CA GLN A 196 24.11 10.97 -17.91
C GLN A 196 25.03 10.56 -16.75
N TRP A 197 24.54 9.72 -15.84
CA TRP A 197 25.32 9.22 -14.72
C TRP A 197 26.52 8.39 -15.19
N ARG A 198 26.35 7.54 -16.21
CA ARG A 198 27.46 6.75 -16.79
C ARG A 198 28.59 7.62 -17.31
N LEU A 199 28.28 8.79 -17.88
CA LEU A 199 29.29 9.77 -18.33
C LEU A 199 29.99 10.47 -17.16
N LEU A 200 29.32 10.66 -16.04
CA LEU A 200 29.87 11.35 -14.87
C LEU A 200 30.57 10.40 -13.89
N LYS A 201 30.26 9.09 -13.90
CA LYS A 201 30.84 8.07 -13.02
C LYS A 201 32.38 8.01 -13.07
N PRO A 202 33.05 8.13 -14.23
CA PRO A 202 34.52 8.15 -14.27
C PRO A 202 35.14 9.37 -13.56
N LEU A 203 34.35 10.40 -13.24
CA LEU A 203 34.79 11.66 -12.63
C LEU A 203 34.42 11.75 -11.14
N GLU A 204 34.28 10.61 -10.46
CA GLU A 204 33.95 10.51 -9.03
C GLU A 204 34.93 11.27 -8.10
N SER A 205 36.18 11.48 -8.53
CA SER A 205 37.17 12.29 -7.82
C SER A 205 36.89 13.80 -7.84
N THR A 206 36.04 14.25 -8.77
CA THR A 206 35.71 15.67 -8.99
C THR A 206 34.26 15.98 -8.60
N PHE A 207 33.35 15.06 -8.93
CA PHE A 207 31.91 15.24 -8.73
C PHE A 207 31.35 14.25 -7.73
N LYS A 208 30.46 14.76 -6.86
CA LYS A 208 29.54 13.91 -6.09
C LYS A 208 28.17 13.93 -6.76
N VAL A 209 27.86 12.85 -7.47
CA VAL A 209 26.59 12.70 -8.20
C VAL A 209 25.51 12.12 -7.30
N HIS A 210 24.34 12.76 -7.24
CA HIS A 210 23.14 12.29 -6.54
C HIS A 210 21.98 12.13 -7.52
N ILE A 211 21.14 11.12 -7.30
CA ILE A 211 19.98 10.84 -8.14
C ILE A 211 18.70 11.15 -7.37
N LEU A 212 17.80 11.92 -7.97
CA LEU A 212 16.45 12.14 -7.46
C LEU A 212 15.43 11.57 -8.45
N HIS A 213 14.88 10.41 -8.10
CA HIS A 213 13.86 9.70 -8.85
C HIS A 213 13.00 8.86 -7.89
N ARG A 214 11.74 8.61 -8.23
CA ARG A 214 10.78 7.89 -7.37
C ARG A 214 11.19 6.48 -6.95
N SER A 215 12.12 5.86 -7.68
CA SER A 215 12.65 4.52 -7.38
C SER A 215 13.88 4.53 -6.47
N ILE A 216 14.37 5.72 -6.11
CA ILE A 216 15.52 5.89 -5.22
C ILE A 216 15.04 5.89 -3.78
N ASP A 217 15.79 5.24 -2.91
CA ASP A 217 15.51 5.22 -1.48
C ASP A 217 15.53 6.62 -0.85
N THR A 218 14.68 6.80 0.16
CA THR A 218 14.50 8.08 0.84
C THR A 218 15.80 8.57 1.48
N GLU A 219 16.57 7.70 2.12
CA GLU A 219 17.85 8.08 2.74
C GLU A 219 18.87 8.50 1.67
N GLN A 220 18.90 7.78 0.54
CA GLN A 220 19.73 8.14 -0.61
C GLN A 220 19.32 9.50 -1.21
N ALA A 221 18.03 9.74 -1.39
CA ALA A 221 17.51 11.02 -1.86
C ALA A 221 17.84 12.17 -0.89
N LEU A 222 17.77 11.93 0.43
CA LEU A 222 18.16 12.89 1.46
C LEU A 222 19.65 13.24 1.43
N MET A 223 20.52 12.37 0.89
CA MET A 223 21.94 12.72 0.70
C MET A 223 22.13 13.91 -0.26
N ALA A 224 21.19 14.18 -1.17
CA ALA A 224 21.22 15.36 -2.02
C ALA A 224 21.11 16.68 -1.22
N MET A 225 20.57 16.63 0.01
CA MET A 225 20.49 17.79 0.91
C MET A 225 21.82 18.13 1.58
N LYS A 226 22.77 17.18 1.62
CA LYS A 226 24.09 17.41 2.23
C LYS A 226 24.89 18.40 1.38
N ILE A 227 25.63 19.29 2.05
CA ILE A 227 26.59 20.20 1.41
C ILE A 227 27.93 19.48 1.36
N TRP A 228 28.58 19.51 0.19
CA TRP A 228 29.88 18.89 -0.04
C TRP A 228 30.92 20.00 -0.21
N LYS A 229 32.05 19.86 0.50
CA LYS A 229 33.14 20.86 0.50
C LYS A 229 34.36 20.44 -0.31
N SER A 230 34.48 19.15 -0.60
CA SER A 230 35.63 18.56 -1.32
C SER A 230 35.36 18.29 -2.79
N HIS A 231 34.08 18.16 -3.18
CA HIS A 231 33.66 17.79 -4.54
C HIS A 231 32.47 18.66 -4.94
N ARG A 232 32.35 18.96 -6.24
CA ARG A 232 31.17 19.67 -6.74
C ARG A 232 29.98 18.70 -6.75
N LYS A 233 28.88 19.12 -6.11
CA LYS A 233 27.64 18.32 -6.10
C LYS A 233 26.91 18.47 -7.44
N VAL A 234 26.60 17.35 -8.08
CA VAL A 234 25.76 17.27 -9.28
C VAL A 234 24.53 16.43 -8.95
N ILE A 235 23.34 16.95 -9.21
CA ILE A 235 22.08 16.28 -8.90
C ILE A 235 21.37 16.01 -10.22
N LEU A 236 21.14 14.73 -10.53
CA LEU A 236 20.37 14.31 -11.69
C LEU A 236 18.94 14.01 -11.21
N ALA A 237 17.95 14.74 -11.73
CA ALA A 237 16.58 14.65 -11.24
C ALA A 237 15.55 14.56 -12.37
N THR A 238 14.44 13.88 -12.08
CA THR A 238 13.19 14.03 -12.85
C THR A 238 12.38 15.23 -12.34
N ASN A 239 11.11 15.33 -12.74
CA ASN A 239 10.18 16.33 -12.21
C ASN A 239 9.97 16.24 -10.69
N ILE A 240 10.45 15.20 -10.01
CA ILE A 240 10.44 15.11 -8.53
C ILE A 240 11.13 16.29 -7.83
N ALA A 241 12.06 16.97 -8.51
CA ALA A 241 12.72 18.16 -7.98
C ALA A 241 12.02 19.49 -8.39
N GLU A 242 10.87 19.44 -9.08
CA GLU A 242 10.12 20.64 -9.48
C GLU A 242 9.40 21.32 -8.33
N SER A 243 8.87 20.57 -7.37
CA SER A 243 8.07 21.09 -6.25
C SER A 243 8.67 20.71 -4.88
N SER A 244 8.19 21.39 -3.84
CA SER A 244 8.34 21.11 -2.38
C SER A 244 9.73 20.90 -1.74
N VAL A 245 10.79 20.68 -2.52
CA VAL A 245 12.14 20.38 -2.02
C VAL A 245 13.07 21.57 -2.23
N THR A 246 13.65 22.09 -1.14
CA THR A 246 14.68 23.14 -1.19
C THR A 246 16.04 22.51 -0.97
N ILE A 247 16.78 22.30 -2.06
CA ILE A 247 18.15 21.79 -1.99
C ILE A 247 19.10 22.96 -1.75
N PRO A 248 19.93 22.94 -0.68
CA PRO A 248 20.82 24.05 -0.39
C PRO A 248 21.92 24.20 -1.45
N LYS A 249 22.27 25.45 -1.76
CA LYS A 249 23.38 25.84 -2.65
C LYS A 249 23.24 25.34 -4.09
N VAL A 250 22.02 25.16 -4.61
CA VAL A 250 21.83 24.98 -6.06
C VAL A 250 22.02 26.32 -6.74
N ALA A 251 23.12 26.46 -7.48
CA ALA A 251 23.45 27.66 -8.25
C ALA A 251 23.11 27.46 -9.73
N PHE A 252 23.38 26.28 -10.28
CA PHE A 252 23.19 26.01 -11.70
C PHE A 252 22.05 25.02 -11.93
N VAL A 253 21.17 25.34 -12.87
CA VAL A 253 20.12 24.43 -13.33
C VAL A 253 20.31 24.15 -14.82
N ILE A 254 20.41 22.90 -15.21
CA ILE A 254 20.40 22.45 -16.60
C ILE A 254 19.04 21.80 -16.87
N ASP A 255 18.25 22.41 -17.73
CA ASP A 255 16.86 22.03 -17.99
C ASP A 255 16.70 21.46 -19.40
N SER A 256 16.46 20.15 -19.50
CA SER A 256 16.14 19.50 -20.78
C SER A 256 14.80 19.92 -21.40
N CYS A 257 13.98 20.67 -20.65
CA CYS A 257 12.63 21.14 -21.00
C CYS A 257 11.67 20.00 -21.37
N ARG A 258 11.92 18.79 -20.88
CA ARG A 258 11.11 17.59 -21.12
C ARG A 258 10.65 16.95 -19.82
N SER A 259 9.53 16.24 -19.88
CA SER A 259 8.99 15.44 -18.77
C SER A 259 8.22 14.23 -19.27
N LEU A 260 8.34 13.09 -18.58
CA LEU A 260 7.52 11.92 -18.84
C LEU A 260 6.19 12.08 -18.10
N GLN A 261 5.08 12.15 -18.84
CA GLN A 261 3.75 12.28 -18.26
C GLN A 261 2.89 11.05 -18.57
N VAL A 262 1.91 10.77 -17.71
CA VAL A 262 0.96 9.66 -17.85
C VAL A 262 -0.39 10.20 -18.32
N TYR A 263 -1.02 9.46 -19.23
CA TYR A 263 -2.28 9.82 -19.87
C TYR A 263 -3.17 8.58 -19.99
N TRP A 264 -4.48 8.79 -19.99
CA TRP A 264 -5.47 7.79 -20.32
C TRP A 264 -5.61 7.65 -21.83
N ASP A 265 -5.20 6.49 -22.36
CA ASP A 265 -5.44 6.14 -23.75
C ASP A 265 -6.88 5.62 -23.89
N LYS A 266 -7.76 6.47 -24.42
CA LYS A 266 -9.17 6.13 -24.66
C LYS A 266 -9.35 4.92 -25.57
N SER A 267 -8.45 4.72 -26.54
CA SER A 267 -8.54 3.62 -27.51
C SER A 267 -8.17 2.27 -26.89
N ARG A 268 -7.13 2.26 -26.05
CA ARG A 268 -6.63 1.06 -25.36
C ARG A 268 -7.24 0.85 -23.97
N ARG A 269 -8.07 1.80 -23.51
CA ARG A 269 -8.64 1.87 -22.15
C ARG A 269 -7.60 1.59 -21.07
N LYS A 270 -6.43 2.21 -21.20
CA LYS A 270 -5.29 1.99 -20.32
C LYS A 270 -4.45 3.26 -20.18
N GLU A 271 -3.80 3.40 -19.04
CA GLU A 271 -2.77 4.42 -18.85
C GLU A 271 -1.54 4.14 -19.72
N SER A 272 -1.07 5.19 -20.37
CA SER A 272 0.12 5.21 -21.22
C SER A 272 1.00 6.40 -20.83
N SER A 273 2.31 6.20 -20.85
CA SER A 273 3.28 7.25 -20.57
C SER A 273 3.84 7.82 -21.87
N LYS A 274 3.87 9.14 -22.00
CA LYS A 274 4.42 9.84 -23.17
C LYS A 274 5.39 10.91 -22.72
N LEU A 275 6.51 11.01 -23.43
CA LEU A 275 7.44 12.12 -23.26
C LEU A 275 6.84 13.39 -23.88
N VAL A 276 6.80 14.47 -23.12
CA VAL A 276 6.27 15.77 -23.56
C VAL A 276 7.21 16.92 -23.22
N TRP A 277 7.03 18.04 -23.91
CA TRP A 277 7.64 19.30 -23.55
C TRP A 277 7.00 19.85 -22.28
N VAL A 278 7.79 20.47 -21.42
CA VAL A 278 7.27 21.12 -20.20
C VAL A 278 6.56 22.42 -20.55
N SER A 279 5.59 22.80 -19.72
CA SER A 279 5.00 24.14 -19.76
C SER A 279 5.99 25.21 -19.28
N LYS A 280 5.73 26.48 -19.62
CA LYS A 280 6.50 27.61 -19.09
C LYS A 280 6.39 27.69 -17.56
N SER A 281 5.24 27.37 -16.98
CA SER A 281 5.09 27.31 -15.52
C SER A 281 5.97 26.25 -14.87
N GLN A 282 6.12 25.07 -15.49
CA GLN A 282 7.04 24.04 -15.00
C GLN A 282 8.50 24.48 -15.15
N ALA A 283 8.88 25.04 -16.30
CA ALA A 283 10.21 25.59 -16.49
C ALA A 283 10.53 26.74 -15.52
N GLU A 284 9.52 27.48 -15.08
CA GLU A 284 9.64 28.52 -14.06
C GLU A 284 9.84 27.93 -12.65
N GLN A 285 9.14 26.84 -12.32
CA GLN A 285 9.38 26.11 -11.07
C GLN A 285 10.80 25.51 -11.02
N ARG A 286 11.29 24.97 -12.15
CA ARG A 286 12.67 24.51 -12.32
C ARG A 286 13.67 25.67 -12.15
N ARG A 287 13.40 26.84 -12.76
CA ARG A 287 14.18 28.08 -12.55
C ARG A 287 14.20 28.50 -11.09
N GLY A 288 13.08 28.37 -10.39
CA GLY A 288 12.92 28.69 -8.98
C GLY A 288 13.73 27.79 -8.03
N ARG A 289 14.38 26.73 -8.51
CA ARG A 289 15.28 25.87 -7.71
C ARG A 289 16.65 26.49 -7.49
N THR A 290 17.01 27.52 -8.26
CA THR A 290 18.19 28.36 -8.02
C THR A 290 17.77 29.79 -7.60
N GLY A 291 18.73 30.61 -7.18
CA GLY A 291 18.48 31.99 -6.74
C GLY A 291 17.82 32.10 -5.36
N ARG A 292 17.84 31.02 -4.56
CA ARG A 292 17.29 31.02 -3.19
C ARG A 292 18.35 31.32 -2.14
N THR A 293 19.54 30.72 -2.30
CA THR A 293 20.65 30.78 -1.34
C THR A 293 21.91 31.43 -1.90
N CYS A 294 21.99 31.58 -3.21
CA CYS A 294 23.10 32.18 -3.96
C CYS A 294 22.58 32.62 -5.33
N ASP A 295 23.35 33.46 -6.03
CA ASP A 295 23.09 33.78 -7.44
C ASP A 295 23.03 32.51 -8.28
N GLY A 296 22.18 32.54 -9.30
CA GLY A 296 21.80 31.38 -10.07
C GLY A 296 21.88 31.56 -11.58
N HIS A 297 22.19 30.47 -12.28
CA HIS A 297 22.13 30.40 -13.75
C HIS A 297 21.32 29.19 -14.18
N VAL A 298 20.42 29.40 -15.15
CA VAL A 298 19.59 28.35 -15.74
C VAL A 298 19.91 28.20 -17.22
N TYR A 299 20.29 27.00 -17.63
CA TYR A 299 20.55 26.63 -19.01
C TYR A 299 19.38 25.78 -19.53
N ARG A 300 18.59 26.33 -20.46
CA ARG A 300 17.48 25.63 -21.11
C ARG A 300 17.98 25.04 -22.42
N LEU A 301 17.86 23.71 -22.56
CA LEU A 301 18.34 22.99 -23.75
C LEU A 301 17.31 23.00 -24.90
N VAL A 302 16.71 24.16 -25.12
CA VAL A 302 15.80 24.52 -26.23
C VAL A 302 16.09 25.94 -26.65
N THR A 303 15.74 26.32 -27.88
CA THR A 303 15.96 27.70 -28.33
C THR A 303 15.00 28.69 -27.69
N GLY A 304 15.39 29.96 -27.57
CA GLY A 304 14.50 31.00 -27.04
C GLY A 304 13.20 31.14 -27.85
N SER A 305 13.30 31.05 -29.18
CA SER A 305 12.14 31.06 -30.08
C SER A 305 11.20 29.88 -29.88
N PHE A 306 11.74 28.68 -29.59
CA PHE A 306 10.95 27.49 -29.32
C PHE A 306 10.28 27.59 -27.94
N PHE A 307 11.01 28.03 -26.93
CA PHE A 307 10.51 28.21 -25.56
C PHE A 307 9.31 29.17 -25.50
N ASN A 308 9.35 30.25 -26.28
CA ASN A 308 8.27 31.25 -26.30
C ASN A 308 6.93 30.68 -26.81
N LYS A 309 6.97 29.59 -27.59
CA LYS A 309 5.78 28.90 -28.13
C LYS A 309 5.27 27.76 -27.24
N LEU A 310 5.97 27.43 -26.14
CA LEU A 310 5.49 26.42 -25.19
C LEU A 310 4.20 26.88 -24.52
N GLU A 311 3.39 25.91 -24.11
CA GLU A 311 2.18 26.18 -23.32
C GLU A 311 2.52 26.89 -22.01
N ASP A 312 1.71 27.86 -21.60
CA ASP A 312 1.99 28.64 -20.40
C ASP A 312 1.85 27.81 -19.12
N HIS A 313 0.87 26.90 -19.10
CA HIS A 313 0.53 26.07 -17.94
C HIS A 313 0.36 24.59 -18.33
N GLU A 314 0.67 23.68 -17.39
CA GLU A 314 0.43 22.26 -17.58
C GLU A 314 -1.08 21.95 -17.60
N SER A 315 -1.49 21.05 -18.51
CA SER A 315 -2.87 20.54 -18.53
C SER A 315 -3.20 19.78 -17.24
N PRO A 316 -4.34 20.06 -16.58
CA PRO A 316 -4.68 19.50 -15.28
C PRO A 316 -4.90 17.99 -15.32
N SER A 317 -4.57 17.30 -14.22
CA SER A 317 -4.59 15.83 -14.16
C SER A 317 -5.98 15.23 -14.38
N ILE A 318 -7.03 15.95 -13.99
CA ILE A 318 -8.44 15.54 -14.15
C ILE A 318 -8.84 15.35 -15.63
N LEU A 319 -8.16 16.02 -16.56
CA LEU A 319 -8.39 15.88 -18.00
C LEU A 319 -7.53 14.78 -18.64
N LYS A 320 -6.44 14.38 -17.97
CA LYS A 320 -5.41 13.48 -18.52
C LYS A 320 -5.57 12.05 -18.06
N LEU A 321 -6.02 11.82 -16.83
CA LEU A 321 -5.97 10.51 -16.17
C LEU A 321 -7.32 9.78 -16.21
N SER A 322 -7.28 8.48 -15.86
CA SER A 322 -8.50 7.71 -15.61
C SER A 322 -9.21 8.24 -14.37
N LEU A 323 -10.53 8.42 -14.44
CA LEU A 323 -11.34 8.87 -13.30
C LEU A 323 -12.08 7.73 -12.60
N ARG A 324 -11.75 6.46 -12.87
CA ARG A 324 -12.46 5.28 -12.32
C ARG A 324 -12.59 5.32 -10.80
N LEU A 325 -11.47 5.51 -10.10
CA LEU A 325 -11.44 5.54 -8.64
C LEU A 325 -12.21 6.75 -8.08
N GLN A 326 -12.04 7.91 -8.71
CA GLN A 326 -12.69 9.15 -8.27
C GLN A 326 -14.20 9.08 -8.50
N VAL A 327 -14.66 8.60 -9.65
CA VAL A 327 -16.08 8.39 -9.94
C VAL A 327 -16.70 7.41 -8.95
N LEU A 328 -16.04 6.28 -8.66
CA LEU A 328 -16.50 5.32 -7.66
C LEU A 328 -16.56 5.97 -6.26
N SER A 329 -15.51 6.69 -5.87
CA SER A 329 -15.43 7.39 -4.59
C SER A 329 -16.54 8.42 -4.43
N LEU A 330 -16.86 9.18 -5.48
CA LEU A 330 -17.97 10.12 -5.46
C LEU A 330 -19.31 9.38 -5.29
N CYS A 331 -19.54 8.28 -6.01
CA CYS A 331 -20.76 7.46 -5.84
C CYS A 331 -20.91 6.91 -4.41
N CYS A 332 -19.81 6.62 -3.73
CA CYS A 332 -19.79 6.20 -2.31
C CYS A 332 -20.06 7.34 -1.32
N ALA A 333 -20.19 8.59 -1.74
CA ALA A 333 -20.44 9.71 -0.83
C ALA A 333 -21.85 9.66 -0.22
N GLY A 334 -21.95 9.83 1.10
CA GLY A 334 -23.24 9.95 1.78
C GLY A 334 -23.97 11.26 1.44
N SER A 335 -23.21 12.31 1.13
CA SER A 335 -23.75 13.63 0.80
C SER A 335 -24.32 13.70 -0.61
N LYS A 336 -25.61 14.09 -0.73
CA LYS A 336 -26.27 14.37 -2.02
C LYS A 336 -25.61 15.49 -2.83
N ALA A 337 -24.79 16.34 -2.21
CA ALA A 337 -24.05 17.38 -2.92
C ALA A 337 -22.83 16.84 -3.69
N ILE A 338 -22.37 15.63 -3.35
CA ILE A 338 -21.14 15.02 -3.87
C ILE A 338 -21.46 13.76 -4.70
N ASN A 339 -22.48 13.00 -4.32
CA ASN A 339 -22.71 11.66 -4.85
C ASN A 339 -23.29 11.53 -6.26
N ASP A 340 -23.27 12.61 -7.03
CA ASP A 340 -23.52 12.58 -8.46
C ASP A 340 -22.25 13.02 -9.19
N PRO A 341 -21.41 12.06 -9.66
CA PRO A 341 -20.15 12.37 -10.30
C PRO A 341 -20.34 13.15 -11.61
N LYS A 342 -21.44 12.92 -12.35
CA LYS A 342 -21.70 13.64 -13.60
C LYS A 342 -21.92 15.11 -13.32
N VAL A 343 -22.72 15.42 -12.31
CA VAL A 343 -23.03 16.82 -11.95
C VAL A 343 -21.83 17.50 -11.31
N LEU A 344 -21.14 16.82 -10.39
CA LEU A 344 -20.04 17.44 -9.65
C LEU A 344 -18.82 17.70 -10.54
N LEU A 345 -18.41 16.72 -11.36
CA LEU A 345 -17.24 16.86 -12.23
C LEU A 345 -17.46 17.93 -13.31
N GLN A 346 -18.68 18.13 -13.79
CA GLN A 346 -18.97 19.24 -14.72
C GLN A 346 -18.86 20.63 -14.07
N LYS A 347 -18.77 20.69 -12.75
CA LYS A 347 -18.57 21.94 -11.99
C LYS A 347 -17.13 22.14 -11.54
N SER A 348 -16.19 21.25 -11.89
CA SER A 348 -14.77 21.44 -11.57
C SER A 348 -14.18 22.64 -12.32
N LEU A 349 -12.99 23.07 -11.89
CA LEU A 349 -12.28 24.20 -12.48
C LEU A 349 -12.07 24.01 -13.99
N ASP A 350 -11.61 22.83 -14.38
CA ASP A 350 -11.61 22.35 -15.75
C ASP A 350 -12.41 21.03 -15.79
N ALA A 351 -13.55 21.03 -16.49
CA ALA A 351 -14.47 19.90 -16.54
C ALA A 351 -13.92 18.79 -17.45
N PRO A 352 -13.87 17.51 -16.99
CA PRO A 352 -13.51 16.41 -17.87
C PRO A 352 -14.60 16.17 -18.92
N ASP A 353 -14.18 15.58 -20.04
CA ASP A 353 -15.08 15.12 -21.09
C ASP A 353 -16.17 14.19 -20.48
N PRO A 354 -17.47 14.51 -20.64
CA PRO A 354 -18.55 13.69 -20.12
C PRO A 354 -18.46 12.21 -20.52
N GLN A 355 -17.90 11.91 -21.69
CA GLN A 355 -17.73 10.53 -22.15
C GLN A 355 -16.73 9.76 -21.27
N VAL A 356 -15.67 10.41 -20.76
CA VAL A 356 -14.69 9.77 -19.86
C VAL A 356 -15.36 9.37 -18.54
N VAL A 357 -16.27 10.20 -18.05
CA VAL A 357 -17.06 9.89 -16.84
C VAL A 357 -18.05 8.76 -17.11
N GLU A 358 -18.71 8.77 -18.27
CA GLU A 358 -19.62 7.69 -18.68
C GLU A 358 -18.90 6.35 -18.85
N ASP A 359 -17.72 6.35 -19.49
CA ASP A 359 -16.90 5.15 -19.67
C ASP A 359 -16.46 4.57 -18.32
N ALA A 360 -16.07 5.44 -17.37
CA ALA A 360 -15.74 5.02 -16.01
C ALA A 360 -16.96 4.39 -15.30
N LEU A 361 -18.14 5.01 -15.38
CA LEU A 361 -19.38 4.47 -14.82
C LEU A 361 -19.74 3.11 -15.44
N ASN A 362 -19.65 2.99 -16.76
CA ASN A 362 -19.93 1.75 -17.48
C ASN A 362 -18.97 0.63 -17.08
N THR A 363 -17.67 0.92 -16.99
CA THR A 363 -16.67 -0.05 -16.50
C THR A 363 -16.98 -0.49 -15.08
N LEU A 364 -17.33 0.43 -14.18
CA LEU A 364 -17.67 0.11 -12.80
C LEU A 364 -18.95 -0.75 -12.70
N VAL A 365 -19.94 -0.53 -13.57
CA VAL A 365 -21.14 -1.39 -13.66
C VAL A 365 -20.80 -2.77 -14.22
N GLN A 366 -20.00 -2.84 -15.28
CA GLN A 366 -19.51 -4.11 -15.86
C GLN A 366 -18.77 -4.96 -14.81
N MET A 367 -17.96 -4.31 -13.96
CA MET A 367 -17.22 -4.95 -12.86
C MET A 367 -18.07 -5.21 -11.62
N ARG A 368 -19.38 -4.90 -11.64
CA ARG A 368 -20.30 -5.01 -10.49
C ARG A 368 -19.85 -4.22 -9.26
N ALA A 369 -19.06 -3.18 -9.44
CA ALA A 369 -18.72 -2.21 -8.40
C ALA A 369 -19.84 -1.18 -8.21
N LEU A 370 -20.59 -0.89 -9.28
CA LEU A 370 -21.80 -0.06 -9.25
C LEU A 370 -22.99 -0.86 -9.80
N GLU A 371 -24.17 -0.50 -9.33
CA GLU A 371 -25.45 -0.93 -9.88
C GLU A 371 -26.26 0.26 -10.35
N LYS A 372 -27.02 0.09 -11.43
CA LYS A 372 -27.90 1.12 -11.97
C LYS A 372 -29.31 0.87 -11.46
N THR A 373 -29.80 1.78 -10.61
CA THR A 373 -31.17 1.74 -10.10
C THR A 373 -32.18 1.94 -11.23
N PRO A 374 -33.45 1.53 -11.05
CA PRO A 374 -34.52 1.78 -12.03
C PRO A 374 -34.72 3.27 -12.37
N ARG A 375 -34.35 4.17 -11.45
CA ARG A 375 -34.41 5.63 -11.65
C ARG A 375 -33.20 6.20 -12.40
N GLY A 376 -32.31 5.35 -12.88
CA GLY A 376 -31.11 5.73 -13.64
C GLY A 376 -29.93 6.22 -12.80
N ARG A 377 -30.03 6.17 -11.46
CA ARG A 377 -28.95 6.55 -10.54
C ARG A 377 -27.99 5.38 -10.33
N TYR A 378 -26.70 5.69 -10.22
CA TYR A 378 -25.67 4.72 -9.89
C TYR A 378 -25.52 4.62 -8.37
N GLU A 379 -25.56 3.41 -7.85
CA GLU A 379 -25.36 3.14 -6.42
C GLU A 379 -24.22 2.13 -6.25
N PRO A 380 -23.33 2.32 -5.26
CA PRO A 380 -22.20 1.43 -5.06
C PRO A 380 -22.63 0.12 -4.43
N THR A 381 -22.17 -0.99 -5.00
CA THR A 381 -22.34 -2.31 -4.40
C THR A 381 -21.41 -2.46 -3.19
N PHE A 382 -21.60 -3.52 -2.41
CA PHE A 382 -20.62 -3.87 -1.35
C PHE A 382 -19.21 -3.97 -1.93
N TYR A 383 -19.04 -4.62 -3.09
CA TYR A 383 -17.76 -4.72 -3.79
C TYR A 383 -17.18 -3.35 -4.19
N GLY A 384 -18.02 -2.42 -4.65
CA GLY A 384 -17.58 -1.06 -4.96
C GLY A 384 -17.18 -0.24 -3.75
N GLN A 385 -17.92 -0.34 -2.65
CA GLN A 385 -17.58 0.32 -1.38
C GLN A 385 -16.25 -0.19 -0.83
N LEU A 386 -16.03 -1.49 -0.97
CA LEU A 386 -14.80 -2.18 -0.62
C LEU A 386 -13.59 -1.64 -1.40
N ILE A 387 -13.68 -1.51 -2.73
CA ILE A 387 -12.63 -0.87 -3.56
C ILE A 387 -12.38 0.57 -3.12
N ALA A 388 -13.45 1.36 -2.93
CA ALA A 388 -13.35 2.77 -2.55
C ALA A 388 -12.74 2.99 -1.16
N SER A 389 -12.77 1.96 -0.30
CA SER A 389 -12.20 2.01 1.04
C SER A 389 -10.72 1.66 1.07
N CYS A 390 -10.16 1.08 -0.01
CA CYS A 390 -8.75 0.76 -0.10
C CYS A 390 -7.93 2.04 -0.33
N PRO A 391 -6.87 2.30 0.45
CA PRO A 391 -5.94 3.43 0.24
C PRO A 391 -4.95 3.18 -0.92
N LEU A 392 -5.34 2.35 -1.89
CA LEU A 392 -4.53 1.92 -3.03
C LEU A 392 -5.17 2.43 -4.33
N SER A 393 -4.42 2.36 -5.43
CA SER A 393 -4.91 2.60 -6.77
C SER A 393 -6.06 1.65 -7.11
N PHE A 394 -6.85 2.00 -8.12
CA PHE A 394 -7.99 1.18 -8.53
C PHE A 394 -7.59 -0.25 -8.87
N ASP A 395 -6.53 -0.41 -9.67
CA ASP A 395 -6.12 -1.73 -10.16
C ASP A 395 -5.46 -2.57 -9.04
N ALA A 396 -4.69 -1.94 -8.13
CA ALA A 396 -4.17 -2.62 -6.94
C ALA A 396 -5.29 -3.04 -5.98
N SER A 397 -6.29 -2.19 -5.78
CA SER A 397 -7.47 -2.51 -4.95
C SER A 397 -8.25 -3.69 -5.53
N VAL A 398 -8.48 -3.71 -6.84
CA VAL A 398 -9.13 -4.85 -7.52
C VAL A 398 -8.32 -6.14 -7.37
N LEU A 399 -6.98 -6.04 -7.45
CA LEU A 399 -6.08 -7.17 -7.20
C LEU A 399 -6.31 -7.75 -5.80
N VAL A 400 -6.24 -6.90 -4.76
CA VAL A 400 -6.44 -7.30 -3.36
C VAL A 400 -7.74 -8.09 -3.20
N LEU A 401 -8.85 -7.58 -3.74
CA LEU A 401 -10.15 -8.24 -3.58
C LEU A 401 -10.26 -9.56 -4.35
N LYS A 402 -9.64 -9.66 -5.52
CA LYS A 402 -9.61 -10.93 -6.27
C LYS A 402 -8.80 -12.00 -5.54
N PHE A 403 -7.70 -11.62 -4.91
CA PHE A 403 -6.94 -12.48 -4.01
C PHE A 403 -7.76 -12.88 -2.78
N GLY A 404 -8.49 -11.93 -2.17
CA GLY A 404 -9.41 -12.22 -1.07
C GLY A 404 -10.48 -13.24 -1.43
N ASN A 405 -11.10 -13.14 -2.62
CA ASN A 405 -12.06 -14.12 -3.12
C ASN A 405 -11.46 -15.52 -3.31
N ALA A 406 -10.15 -15.62 -3.47
CA ALA A 406 -9.42 -16.88 -3.56
C ALA A 406 -8.90 -17.39 -2.20
N GLY A 407 -9.19 -16.69 -1.10
CA GLY A 407 -8.71 -17.03 0.24
C GLY A 407 -7.27 -16.59 0.53
N MET A 408 -6.72 -15.66 -0.26
CA MET A 408 -5.31 -15.23 -0.19
C MET A 408 -5.20 -13.71 0.00
N ILE A 409 -6.02 -13.14 0.88
CA ILE A 409 -6.17 -11.68 1.04
C ILE A 409 -4.86 -11.01 1.48
N ARG A 410 -4.08 -11.65 2.35
CA ARG A 410 -2.81 -11.10 2.86
C ARG A 410 -1.81 -10.93 1.72
N GLU A 411 -1.70 -11.93 0.87
CA GLU A 411 -0.81 -11.93 -0.29
C GLU A 411 -1.28 -10.89 -1.31
N GLY A 412 -2.61 -10.79 -1.50
CA GLY A 412 -3.23 -9.74 -2.30
C GLY A 412 -2.88 -8.33 -1.80
N ILE A 413 -2.99 -8.08 -0.50
CA ILE A 413 -2.62 -6.79 0.12
C ILE A 413 -1.16 -6.48 -0.12
N LEU A 414 -0.25 -7.41 0.17
CA LEU A 414 1.20 -7.20 0.01
C LEU A 414 1.56 -6.90 -1.45
N LEU A 415 1.04 -7.68 -2.41
CA LEU A 415 1.25 -7.43 -3.83
C LEU A 415 0.62 -6.11 -4.28
N GLY A 416 -0.57 -5.78 -3.79
CA GLY A 416 -1.25 -4.51 -4.07
C GLY A 416 -0.43 -3.30 -3.60
N ILE A 417 0.14 -3.36 -2.39
CA ILE A 417 1.05 -2.33 -1.86
C ILE A 417 2.28 -2.21 -2.76
N MET A 418 2.91 -3.33 -3.12
CA MET A 418 4.11 -3.33 -3.99
C MET A 418 3.82 -2.75 -5.37
N MET A 419 2.60 -2.87 -5.89
CA MET A 419 2.21 -2.25 -7.16
C MET A 419 2.16 -0.72 -7.10
N ASP A 420 1.83 -0.15 -5.95
CA ASP A 420 1.62 1.30 -5.79
C ASP A 420 2.78 2.02 -5.11
N THR A 421 3.57 1.33 -4.30
CA THR A 421 4.69 1.92 -3.54
C THR A 421 6.03 1.78 -4.26
N GLN A 422 6.87 2.80 -4.09
CA GLN A 422 8.28 2.81 -4.47
C GLN A 422 9.07 3.56 -3.40
N PRO A 423 10.36 3.21 -3.17
CA PRO A 423 11.07 2.06 -3.74
C PRO A 423 10.52 0.71 -3.23
N LEU A 424 10.79 -0.37 -3.98
CA LEU A 424 10.44 -1.73 -3.57
C LEU A 424 11.41 -2.28 -2.49
N PRO A 425 11.06 -3.38 -1.79
CA PRO A 425 11.92 -4.04 -0.81
C PRO A 425 13.32 -4.43 -1.28
N ILE A 426 13.48 -4.95 -2.49
CA ILE A 426 14.77 -5.33 -3.07
C ILE A 426 15.47 -4.07 -3.56
N LEU A 427 16.72 -3.88 -3.14
CA LEU A 427 17.52 -2.74 -3.57
C LEU A 427 17.67 -2.74 -5.09
N HIS A 428 17.51 -1.56 -5.69
CA HIS A 428 17.75 -1.33 -7.11
C HIS A 428 18.95 -0.39 -7.25
N PRO A 429 20.19 -0.93 -7.34
CA PRO A 429 21.37 -0.09 -7.50
C PRO A 429 21.27 0.67 -8.83
N PHE A 430 21.36 1.99 -8.73
CA PHE A 430 21.14 2.86 -9.87
C PHE A 430 22.12 2.57 -11.00
N GLY A 431 21.60 2.34 -12.21
CA GLY A 431 22.39 2.04 -13.40
C GLY A 431 23.02 0.64 -13.46
N GLU A 432 22.70 -0.25 -12.52
CA GLU A 432 23.19 -1.63 -12.47
C GLU A 432 22.05 -2.65 -12.66
N GLU A 433 21.32 -2.53 -13.77
CA GLU A 433 20.18 -3.41 -14.11
C GLU A 433 20.51 -4.91 -14.07
N GLN A 434 21.74 -5.28 -14.44
CA GLN A 434 22.18 -6.68 -14.37
C GLN A 434 22.32 -7.15 -12.92
N LEU A 435 22.80 -6.29 -12.02
CA LEU A 435 22.92 -6.61 -10.61
C LEU A 435 21.54 -6.68 -9.96
N PHE A 436 20.65 -5.74 -10.30
CA PHE A 436 19.26 -5.77 -9.87
C PHE A 436 18.55 -7.05 -10.32
N ALA A 437 18.71 -7.46 -11.58
CA ALA A 437 18.16 -8.73 -12.09
C ALA A 437 18.69 -9.95 -11.30
N LYS A 438 19.95 -9.92 -10.84
CA LYS A 438 20.50 -10.98 -9.96
C LYS A 438 19.87 -10.96 -8.58
N TYR A 439 19.62 -9.78 -8.01
CA TYR A 439 18.93 -9.65 -6.73
C TYR A 439 17.50 -10.17 -6.81
N ILE A 440 16.73 -9.76 -7.83
CA ILE A 440 15.39 -10.29 -8.12
C ILE A 440 15.43 -11.82 -8.25
N ALA A 441 16.38 -12.34 -9.03
CA ALA A 441 16.54 -13.78 -9.23
C ALA A 441 17.00 -14.55 -7.97
N SER A 442 17.45 -13.88 -6.91
CA SER A 442 17.75 -14.56 -5.64
C SER A 442 16.45 -14.96 -4.93
N TYR A 443 15.37 -14.17 -5.10
CA TYR A 443 14.11 -14.36 -4.41
C TYR A 443 13.03 -15.05 -5.24
N PHE A 444 13.01 -14.87 -6.56
CA PHE A 444 12.05 -15.53 -7.43
C PHE A 444 12.53 -15.63 -8.89
N THR A 445 12.49 -16.83 -9.48
CA THR A 445 13.02 -17.09 -10.85
C THR A 445 12.09 -17.86 -11.78
N ASP A 446 10.91 -18.29 -11.32
CA ASP A 446 10.03 -19.13 -12.12
C ASP A 446 9.32 -18.36 -13.24
N ARG A 447 9.98 -18.31 -14.40
CA ARG A 447 9.48 -17.70 -15.64
C ARG A 447 8.43 -18.56 -16.35
N THR A 448 8.19 -19.79 -15.91
CA THR A 448 7.16 -20.66 -16.52
C THR A 448 5.76 -20.21 -16.13
N ILE A 449 5.60 -19.61 -14.94
CA ILE A 449 4.33 -19.11 -14.43
C ILE A 449 4.09 -17.66 -14.83
N LEU A 450 5.10 -16.80 -14.64
CA LEU A 450 5.01 -15.37 -14.88
C LEU A 450 5.91 -14.97 -16.05
N ALA A 451 5.28 -14.53 -17.14
CA ALA A 451 5.99 -14.05 -18.32
C ALA A 451 6.30 -12.54 -18.25
N GLY A 452 5.55 -11.76 -17.45
CA GLY A 452 5.72 -10.32 -17.34
C GLY A 452 6.90 -9.93 -16.46
N ARG A 453 7.82 -9.07 -16.96
CA ARG A 453 8.95 -8.56 -16.17
C ARG A 453 8.51 -7.91 -14.86
N LYS A 454 7.49 -7.04 -14.90
CA LYS A 454 6.96 -6.38 -13.70
C LYS A 454 6.29 -7.36 -12.73
N GLU A 455 5.62 -8.39 -13.25
CA GLU A 455 4.98 -9.42 -12.41
C GLU A 455 6.05 -10.20 -11.64
N MET A 456 7.15 -10.56 -12.30
CA MET A 456 8.34 -11.17 -11.69
C MET A 456 8.98 -10.26 -10.63
N GLU A 457 9.10 -8.96 -10.92
CA GLU A 457 9.63 -7.98 -9.96
C GLU A 457 8.76 -7.91 -8.70
N PHE A 458 7.43 -7.81 -8.82
CA PHE A 458 6.54 -7.79 -7.66
C PHE A 458 6.59 -9.11 -6.88
N MET A 459 6.62 -10.26 -7.57
CA MET A 459 6.69 -11.56 -6.93
C MET A 459 8.01 -11.76 -6.17
N ALA A 460 9.14 -11.35 -6.74
CA ALA A 460 10.44 -11.40 -6.06
C ALA A 460 10.45 -10.51 -4.81
N ASN A 461 9.87 -9.31 -4.90
CA ASN A 461 9.76 -8.40 -3.76
C ASN A 461 8.83 -8.94 -2.67
N PHE A 462 7.74 -9.61 -3.04
CA PHE A 462 6.88 -10.34 -2.11
C PHE A 462 7.68 -11.42 -1.37
N CYS A 463 8.40 -12.27 -2.10
CA CYS A 463 9.25 -13.30 -1.50
C CYS A 463 10.32 -12.71 -0.58
N ALA A 464 10.93 -11.58 -0.96
CA ALA A 464 11.90 -10.87 -0.13
C ALA A 464 11.29 -10.31 1.17
N PHE A 465 10.07 -9.79 1.09
CA PHE A 465 9.33 -9.33 2.27
C PHE A 465 9.00 -10.48 3.21
N GLU A 466 8.48 -11.59 2.69
CA GLU A 466 8.20 -12.80 3.48
C GLU A 466 9.49 -13.37 4.09
N PHE A 467 10.59 -13.40 3.34
CA PHE A 467 11.90 -13.82 3.81
C PHE A 467 12.39 -12.97 4.99
N TRP A 468 12.30 -11.64 4.90
CA TRP A 468 12.62 -10.74 6.02
C TRP A 468 11.68 -10.94 7.21
N GLN A 469 10.38 -11.04 6.95
CA GLN A 469 9.36 -11.20 7.98
C GLN A 469 9.56 -12.52 8.76
N HIS A 470 9.90 -13.60 8.08
CA HIS A 470 10.01 -14.93 8.70
C HIS A 470 11.40 -15.27 9.21
N LEU A 471 12.49 -14.88 8.55
CA LEU A 471 13.83 -15.28 9.01
C LEU A 471 14.49 -14.27 9.93
N PHE A 472 14.25 -12.98 9.68
CA PHE A 472 14.75 -11.93 10.56
C PHE A 472 13.76 -11.70 11.69
N ARG A 473 12.55 -11.16 11.40
CA ARG A 473 11.64 -10.66 12.45
C ARG A 473 11.21 -11.75 13.43
N ASP A 474 10.83 -12.93 12.96
CA ASP A 474 10.41 -14.02 13.86
C ASP A 474 11.56 -14.52 14.74
N LYS A 475 12.81 -14.55 14.24
CA LYS A 475 13.99 -14.84 15.07
C LYS A 475 14.14 -13.86 16.23
N TYR A 476 13.94 -12.56 15.98
CA TYR A 476 14.00 -11.54 17.03
C TYR A 476 12.83 -11.61 17.98
N ARG A 477 11.61 -11.81 17.49
CA ARG A 477 10.44 -12.04 18.34
C ARG A 477 10.71 -13.20 19.31
N LEU A 478 11.25 -14.30 18.78
CA LEU A 478 11.60 -15.47 19.59
C LEU A 478 12.71 -15.16 20.62
N ASN A 479 13.76 -14.44 20.22
CA ASN A 479 14.82 -14.04 21.14
C ASN A 479 14.35 -13.05 22.20
N HIS A 480 13.44 -12.13 21.85
CA HIS A 480 12.81 -11.21 22.78
C HIS A 480 11.99 -11.97 23.83
N LEU A 481 11.16 -12.93 23.41
CA LEU A 481 10.41 -13.78 24.35
C LEU A 481 11.34 -14.57 25.29
N LYS A 482 12.52 -15.00 24.82
CA LYS A 482 13.54 -15.62 25.69
C LYS A 482 14.12 -14.63 26.71
N GLN A 483 14.41 -13.39 26.29
CA GLN A 483 14.94 -12.34 27.16
C GLN A 483 13.94 -11.87 28.21
N VAL A 484 12.63 -11.86 27.91
CA VAL A 484 11.58 -11.50 28.89
C VAL A 484 11.62 -12.40 30.14
N LEU A 485 12.18 -13.61 30.04
CA LEU A 485 12.38 -14.54 31.15
C LEU A 485 13.71 -14.31 31.92
N GLU A 486 14.72 -13.70 31.31
CA GLU A 486 16.04 -13.49 31.90
C GLU A 486 16.08 -12.16 32.69
N ILE A 487 15.84 -12.22 34.00
CA ILE A 487 15.65 -11.02 34.86
C ILE A 487 16.96 -10.26 35.14
N GLU A 488 18.14 -10.83 34.87
CA GLU A 488 19.43 -10.18 35.17
C GLU A 488 20.17 -9.78 33.89
N ASN A 489 20.20 -8.46 33.62
CA ASN A 489 20.87 -7.74 32.52
C ASN A 489 20.02 -7.41 31.29
N VAL A 490 19.03 -6.52 31.48
CA VAL A 490 18.51 -5.72 30.36
C VAL A 490 19.51 -4.59 30.05
N TYR A 491 20.56 -4.91 29.30
CA TYR A 491 21.35 -3.91 28.54
C TYR A 491 20.72 -3.76 27.13
N PRO A 492 20.97 -2.66 26.38
CA PRO A 492 19.96 -2.02 25.55
C PRO A 492 19.75 -2.73 24.21
N ALA A 493 19.13 -3.92 24.21
CA ALA A 493 18.76 -4.65 23.02
C ALA A 493 17.92 -3.77 22.07
N LYS A 494 17.01 -2.95 22.61
CA LYS A 494 16.22 -1.97 21.85
C LYS A 494 17.06 -0.90 21.11
N ALA A 495 18.26 -0.57 21.57
CA ALA A 495 19.12 0.42 20.92
C ALA A 495 19.97 -0.18 19.77
N LEU A 496 20.29 -1.49 19.83
CA LEU A 496 21.07 -2.17 18.78
C LEU A 496 20.23 -2.75 17.63
N MET A 497 18.92 -2.94 17.83
CA MET A 497 18.04 -3.56 16.83
C MET A 497 18.05 -2.87 15.46
N PRO A 498 17.94 -1.53 15.36
CA PRO A 498 17.91 -0.88 14.05
C PRO A 498 19.19 -1.13 13.25
N LYS A 499 20.35 -1.13 13.94
CA LYS A 499 21.67 -1.34 13.31
C LYS A 499 21.85 -2.78 12.83
N LEU A 500 21.41 -3.75 13.63
CA LEU A 500 21.50 -5.17 13.27
C LEU A 500 20.55 -5.53 12.11
N GLU A 501 19.37 -4.91 12.06
CA GLU A 501 18.45 -5.03 10.94
C GLU A 501 18.99 -4.38 9.68
N GLU A 502 19.59 -3.20 9.78
CA GLU A 502 20.26 -2.52 8.68
C GLU A 502 21.38 -3.39 8.09
N ASP A 503 22.25 -3.94 8.93
CA ASP A 503 23.36 -4.80 8.49
C ASP A 503 22.84 -6.10 7.83
N TRP A 504 21.77 -6.67 8.36
CA TRP A 504 21.12 -7.85 7.77
C TRP A 504 20.46 -7.52 6.42
N CYS A 505 19.71 -6.42 6.34
CA CYS A 505 19.11 -5.96 5.08
C CYS A 505 20.19 -5.69 4.03
N SER A 506 21.31 -5.06 4.42
CA SER A 506 22.45 -4.84 3.53
C SER A 506 23.06 -6.15 3.03
N LEU A 507 23.19 -7.17 3.88
CA LEU A 507 23.70 -8.49 3.48
C LEU A 507 22.78 -9.18 2.44
N HIS A 508 21.48 -8.91 2.54
CA HIS A 508 20.46 -9.51 1.69
C HIS A 508 20.03 -8.62 0.51
N ASN A 509 20.68 -7.48 0.31
CA ASN A 509 20.34 -6.51 -0.74
C ASN A 509 18.88 -6.00 -0.63
N LEU A 510 18.43 -5.76 0.59
CA LEU A 510 17.09 -5.26 0.90
C LEU A 510 17.13 -3.83 1.46
N SER A 511 16.06 -3.10 1.20
CA SER A 511 15.79 -1.76 1.70
C SER A 511 14.97 -1.84 2.98
N GLN A 512 15.59 -1.51 4.12
CA GLN A 512 14.91 -1.50 5.43
C GLN A 512 13.72 -0.53 5.42
N SER A 513 13.89 0.68 4.88
CA SER A 513 12.83 1.69 4.77
C SER A 513 11.61 1.16 4.01
N SER A 514 11.82 0.52 2.85
CA SER A 514 10.76 -0.05 2.01
C SER A 514 10.00 -1.17 2.71
N LEU A 515 10.71 -2.04 3.43
CA LEU A 515 10.13 -3.15 4.20
C LEU A 515 9.21 -2.61 5.32
N HIS A 516 9.70 -1.63 6.08
CA HIS A 516 8.92 -0.99 7.15
C HIS A 516 7.71 -0.21 6.61
N GLN A 517 7.87 0.50 5.49
CA GLN A 517 6.76 1.19 4.83
C GLN A 517 5.69 0.19 4.36
N THR A 518 6.09 -0.92 3.74
CA THR A 518 5.17 -1.98 3.30
C THR A 518 4.40 -2.56 4.48
N LEU A 519 5.10 -2.85 5.59
CA LEU A 519 4.49 -3.37 6.81
C LEU A 519 3.53 -2.35 7.44
N GLU A 520 3.89 -1.06 7.46
CA GLU A 520 3.06 0.00 8.02
C GLU A 520 1.76 0.18 7.22
N ILE A 521 1.84 0.22 5.89
CA ILE A 521 0.66 0.31 5.03
C ILE A 521 -0.23 -0.93 5.22
N CYS A 522 0.37 -2.12 5.26
CA CYS A 522 -0.35 -3.38 5.48
C CYS A 522 -1.14 -3.37 6.81
N ILE A 523 -0.53 -2.88 7.90
CA ILE A 523 -1.19 -2.75 9.21
C ILE A 523 -2.29 -1.69 9.21
N ASN A 524 -2.11 -0.60 8.46
CA ASN A 524 -3.05 0.52 8.44
C ASN A 524 -4.18 0.36 7.39
N MET A 525 -4.22 -0.75 6.65
CA MET A 525 -5.37 -1.07 5.79
C MET A 525 -6.64 -1.15 6.68
N PRO A 526 -7.75 -0.47 6.32
CA PRO A 526 -8.90 -0.33 7.21
C PRO A 526 -9.48 -1.69 7.62
N GLY A 527 -9.59 -1.95 8.92
CA GLY A 527 -10.01 -3.22 9.54
C GLY A 527 -11.48 -3.61 9.37
N ARG A 528 -12.01 -3.57 8.13
CA ARG A 528 -13.24 -4.29 7.72
C ARG A 528 -12.94 -5.60 6.98
N TRP A 529 -11.66 -5.90 6.80
CA TRP A 529 -11.18 -7.13 6.20
C TRP A 529 -10.84 -8.05 7.36
N ASP A 530 -11.76 -8.95 7.74
CA ASP A 530 -11.36 -10.11 8.54
C ASP A 530 -10.33 -10.88 7.70
N ILE A 531 -9.05 -10.76 8.08
CA ILE A 531 -7.90 -11.35 7.37
C ILE A 531 -7.75 -12.80 7.84
N ASP A 532 -8.84 -13.58 7.93
CA ASP A 532 -8.79 -14.86 8.63
C ASP A 532 -9.54 -15.97 7.93
N GLY A 533 -8.74 -16.67 7.16
CA GLY A 533 -9.06 -17.97 6.62
C GLY A 533 -7.99 -18.34 5.62
N VAL A 534 -6.88 -18.89 6.11
CA VAL A 534 -6.08 -19.99 5.51
C VAL A 534 -4.76 -20.10 6.31
N SER A 535 -4.78 -20.93 7.34
CA SER A 535 -3.61 -21.68 7.79
C SER A 535 -4.09 -23.01 8.35
N ALA A 536 -4.58 -23.86 7.45
CA ALA A 536 -4.71 -25.27 7.70
C ALA A 536 -3.86 -25.98 6.64
N TYR A 537 -3.39 -27.19 6.96
CA TYR A 537 -2.62 -28.12 6.12
C TYR A 537 -1.09 -27.98 6.20
N GLU A 538 -0.53 -28.36 7.35
CA GLU A 538 0.75 -29.07 7.37
C GLU A 538 0.47 -30.58 7.37
N GLU A 539 0.74 -31.26 6.27
CA GLU A 539 1.16 -32.66 6.32
C GLU A 539 1.97 -33.03 5.08
N GLY A 540 3.27 -33.31 5.30
CA GLY A 540 4.05 -34.23 4.49
C GLY A 540 4.80 -33.66 3.28
N LEU A 541 6.04 -33.20 3.52
CA LEU A 541 7.12 -33.40 2.54
C LEU A 541 8.39 -33.87 3.25
N LYS A 542 8.79 -35.10 2.93
CA LYS A 542 10.07 -35.69 3.31
C LYS A 542 11.17 -34.99 2.53
N ALA A 543 12.05 -34.30 3.23
CA ALA A 543 13.30 -33.79 2.67
C ALA A 543 14.28 -34.95 2.44
N THR A 544 14.62 -35.22 1.17
CA THR A 544 15.89 -35.86 0.81
C THR A 544 16.97 -34.78 0.81
N GLY A 545 17.99 -34.98 1.63
CA GLY A 545 19.01 -33.98 1.90
C GLY A 545 19.91 -33.69 0.70
N GLU A 546 20.29 -32.42 0.59
CA GLU A 546 21.61 -32.00 0.13
C GLU A 546 21.91 -30.62 0.69
N THR A 547 22.98 -30.52 1.47
CA THR A 547 23.57 -29.28 1.98
C THR A 547 24.09 -28.42 0.84
N LYS A 548 23.79 -27.10 0.82
CA LYS A 548 24.65 -26.09 0.18
C LYS A 548 24.39 -24.63 0.64
N CYS A 549 25.45 -24.06 1.22
CA CYS A 549 25.93 -22.68 1.24
C CYS A 549 25.05 -21.52 1.79
N ALA A 550 25.47 -21.03 2.96
CA ALA A 550 25.12 -19.72 3.50
C ALA A 550 25.84 -18.60 2.74
N SER A 551 25.12 -17.84 1.91
CA SER A 551 25.48 -16.47 1.47
C SER A 551 24.52 -15.91 0.40
N VAL A 552 23.57 -16.69 -0.10
CA VAL A 552 22.52 -16.20 -0.99
C VAL A 552 21.16 -16.49 -0.34
N PRO A 553 20.24 -15.51 -0.21
CA PRO A 553 18.87 -15.80 0.19
C PRO A 553 18.20 -16.55 -0.95
N TYR A 554 18.42 -17.86 -1.06
CA TYR A 554 17.67 -18.68 -1.99
C TYR A 554 16.34 -19.03 -1.33
N VAL A 555 15.27 -18.34 -1.75
CA VAL A 555 13.90 -18.72 -1.39
C VAL A 555 13.43 -19.69 -2.46
N THR A 556 13.15 -20.93 -2.07
CA THR A 556 12.63 -21.91 -3.04
C THR A 556 11.18 -21.57 -3.41
N SER A 557 10.72 -21.99 -4.60
CA SER A 557 9.31 -21.79 -5.00
C SER A 557 8.30 -22.48 -4.07
N GLU A 558 8.75 -23.43 -3.26
CA GLU A 558 7.93 -24.16 -2.30
C GLU A 558 7.88 -23.46 -0.93
N GLU A 559 8.83 -22.57 -0.64
CA GLU A 559 8.82 -21.78 0.59
C GLU A 559 7.77 -20.66 0.51
N PHE A 560 7.01 -20.49 1.59
CA PHE A 560 5.98 -19.45 1.78
C PHE A 560 4.83 -19.48 0.75
N HIS A 561 4.51 -20.64 0.19
CA HIS A 561 3.47 -20.80 -0.85
C HIS A 561 3.70 -19.91 -2.10
N SER A 562 4.95 -19.48 -2.34
CA SER A 562 5.27 -18.52 -3.41
C SER A 562 4.85 -19.01 -4.80
N TYR A 563 4.91 -20.33 -5.06
CA TYR A 563 4.38 -20.95 -6.28
C TYR A 563 2.86 -20.74 -6.45
N ASP A 564 2.08 -21.02 -5.40
CA ASP A 564 0.62 -20.89 -5.42
C ASP A 564 0.21 -19.42 -5.57
N VAL A 565 0.89 -18.52 -4.86
CA VAL A 565 0.73 -17.06 -4.98
C VAL A 565 1.01 -16.61 -6.40
N ALA A 566 2.14 -17.03 -6.99
CA ALA A 566 2.51 -16.64 -8.36
C ALA A 566 1.49 -17.14 -9.39
N LYS A 567 1.00 -18.38 -9.24
CA LYS A 567 -0.03 -18.94 -10.12
C LYS A 567 -1.36 -18.19 -10.01
N MET A 568 -1.76 -17.85 -8.78
CA MET A 568 -2.95 -17.03 -8.52
C MET A 568 -2.78 -15.63 -9.10
N PHE A 569 -1.62 -15.01 -8.91
CA PHE A 569 -1.29 -13.69 -9.45
C PHE A 569 -1.40 -13.68 -10.98
N ALA A 570 -0.77 -14.65 -11.65
CA ALA A 570 -0.83 -14.81 -13.10
C ALA A 570 -2.27 -14.93 -13.61
N LYS A 571 -3.08 -15.76 -12.94
CA LYS A 571 -4.50 -15.97 -13.25
C LYS A 571 -5.28 -14.67 -13.11
N ILE A 572 -5.15 -13.99 -11.97
CA ILE A 572 -5.86 -12.74 -11.68
C ILE A 572 -5.47 -11.65 -12.68
N ILE A 573 -4.19 -11.47 -12.97
CA ILE A 573 -3.73 -10.49 -13.96
C ILE A 573 -4.28 -10.80 -15.35
N LYS A 574 -4.37 -12.09 -15.74
CA LYS A 574 -5.00 -12.51 -17.00
C LYS A 574 -6.49 -12.18 -17.02
N GLU A 575 -7.23 -12.43 -15.93
CA GLU A 575 -8.64 -12.06 -15.81
C GLU A 575 -8.86 -10.55 -15.92
N ILE A 576 -8.07 -9.76 -15.19
CA ILE A 576 -8.09 -8.28 -15.24
C ILE A 576 -7.86 -7.83 -16.70
N ARG A 577 -6.84 -8.37 -17.38
CA ARG A 577 -6.55 -8.03 -18.79
C ARG A 577 -7.66 -8.44 -19.77
N ALA A 578 -8.32 -9.58 -19.53
CA ALA A 578 -9.41 -10.06 -20.38
C ALA A 578 -10.66 -9.18 -20.26
N GLN A 579 -11.02 -8.80 -19.03
CA GLN A 579 -12.16 -7.91 -18.74
C GLN A 579 -12.05 -6.53 -19.44
N PHE A 580 -10.82 -6.09 -19.75
CA PHE A 580 -10.58 -4.83 -20.45
C PHE A 580 -10.34 -4.97 -21.97
N SER A 581 -10.30 -6.19 -22.52
CA SER A 581 -10.01 -6.45 -23.95
C SER A 581 -11.25 -6.81 -24.79
N GLU A 582 -12.38 -7.16 -24.17
CA GLU A 582 -13.54 -7.72 -24.90
C GLU A 582 -14.36 -6.72 -25.73
N ASP A 583 -14.09 -5.40 -25.67
CA ASP A 583 -14.88 -4.39 -26.39
C ASP A 583 -14.33 -3.99 -27.79
N THR A 584 -13.23 -4.59 -28.26
CA THR A 584 -12.60 -4.20 -29.54
C THR A 584 -13.11 -4.92 -30.80
N SER A 585 -14.07 -5.85 -30.71
CA SER A 585 -14.55 -6.61 -31.88
C SER A 585 -15.68 -5.93 -32.67
N SER A 586 -15.56 -4.62 -32.94
CA SER A 586 -16.49 -3.93 -33.86
C SER A 586 -15.79 -2.80 -34.61
N ARG A 587 -14.74 -3.15 -35.37
CA ARG A 587 -14.24 -2.39 -36.54
C ARG A 587 -13.18 -3.24 -37.22
N GLU A 588 -13.54 -3.83 -38.35
CA GLU A 588 -12.58 -4.42 -39.28
C GLU A 588 -11.65 -3.32 -39.82
N PRO A 589 -10.36 -3.63 -39.98
CA PRO A 589 -9.63 -3.16 -41.14
C PRO A 589 -9.10 -4.34 -41.96
N GLU A 590 -9.12 -4.12 -43.27
CA GLU A 590 -8.84 -5.05 -44.35
C GLU A 590 -7.43 -5.68 -44.31
N SER A 591 -7.42 -6.97 -44.65
CA SER A 591 -6.36 -7.82 -45.24
C SER A 591 -4.90 -7.35 -45.26
N ALA A 592 -4.03 -8.18 -44.68
CA ALA A 592 -2.79 -8.64 -45.34
C ALA A 592 -2.34 -9.99 -44.73
N ASP A 593 -2.35 -11.02 -45.56
CA ASP A 593 -1.81 -12.36 -45.31
C ASP A 593 -0.30 -12.33 -44.96
N ILE A 594 0.15 -13.27 -44.14
CA ILE A 594 1.28 -14.18 -44.44
C ILE A 594 1.23 -15.39 -43.49
N ASN A 595 1.35 -16.55 -44.13
CA ASN A 595 1.32 -17.94 -43.66
C ASN A 595 2.27 -18.29 -42.51
N ASN A 596 1.84 -19.20 -41.64
CA ASN A 596 2.73 -20.14 -40.96
C ASN A 596 2.19 -21.57 -41.11
N ILE A 597 2.87 -22.35 -41.95
CA ILE A 597 2.66 -23.79 -42.16
C ILE A 597 3.40 -24.53 -41.04
N ASN A 598 2.68 -25.33 -40.26
CA ASN A 598 3.25 -26.25 -39.26
C ASN A 598 3.63 -27.57 -39.95
N LEU A 599 4.93 -27.88 -39.96
CA LEU A 599 5.48 -29.19 -40.30
C LEU A 599 5.60 -30.02 -39.01
N ASN A 600 4.59 -30.85 -38.73
CA ASN A 600 4.74 -32.18 -38.12
C ASN A 600 3.36 -32.87 -38.06
N GLY A 601 3.26 -33.98 -38.79
CA GLY A 601 2.00 -34.62 -39.18
C GLY A 601 1.20 -35.25 -38.03
N GLY A 602 0.01 -34.70 -37.81
CA GLY A 602 -1.10 -35.30 -37.07
C GLY A 602 -2.30 -34.34 -37.10
N PRO A 603 -3.56 -34.80 -37.27
CA PRO A 603 -4.72 -33.91 -37.28
C PRO A 603 -4.89 -33.27 -35.91
N SER A 604 -4.94 -31.93 -35.86
CA SER A 604 -5.14 -31.16 -34.62
C SER A 604 -6.48 -31.51 -33.94
N THR A 605 -6.55 -31.36 -32.63
CA THR A 605 -7.72 -31.74 -31.82
C THR A 605 -8.89 -30.79 -32.06
N CYS A 606 -10.10 -31.32 -32.21
CA CYS A 606 -11.29 -30.50 -32.45
C CYS A 606 -11.67 -29.69 -31.19
N VAL A 607 -11.47 -28.37 -31.24
CA VAL A 607 -11.80 -27.46 -30.12
C VAL A 607 -13.29 -27.50 -29.77
N TYR A 608 -14.16 -27.64 -30.78
CA TYR A 608 -15.61 -27.77 -30.58
C TYR A 608 -16.00 -29.11 -29.95
N PHE A 609 -15.23 -30.18 -30.15
CA PHE A 609 -15.46 -31.45 -29.49
C PHE A 609 -15.08 -31.39 -28.00
N LEU A 610 -13.95 -30.76 -27.68
CA LEU A 610 -13.52 -30.52 -26.29
C LEU A 610 -14.52 -29.68 -25.48
N GLN A 611 -15.24 -28.79 -26.16
CA GLN A 611 -16.27 -27.94 -25.55
C GLN A 611 -17.68 -28.56 -25.62
N GLY A 612 -17.84 -29.73 -26.25
CA GLY A 612 -19.11 -30.47 -26.33
C GLY A 612 -20.09 -29.98 -27.41
N TYR A 613 -19.64 -29.15 -28.35
CA TYR A 613 -20.47 -28.55 -29.40
C TYR A 613 -20.25 -29.11 -30.81
N CYS A 614 -19.27 -30.01 -31.01
CA CYS A 614 -19.03 -30.63 -32.32
C CYS A 614 -20.07 -31.71 -32.64
N ASN A 615 -20.80 -31.52 -33.75
CA ASN A 615 -21.83 -32.41 -34.28
C ASN A 615 -21.42 -33.14 -35.57
N ARG A 616 -20.17 -32.99 -36.04
CA ARG A 616 -19.66 -33.56 -37.29
C ARG A 616 -19.15 -35.00 -37.18
N GLY A 617 -19.21 -35.61 -35.99
CA GLY A 617 -18.91 -37.02 -35.78
C GLY A 617 -17.55 -37.45 -36.36
N SER A 618 -17.54 -38.56 -37.08
CA SER A 618 -16.36 -39.12 -37.77
C SER A 618 -15.97 -38.39 -39.07
N GLU A 619 -16.79 -37.44 -39.54
CA GLU A 619 -16.49 -36.60 -40.72
C GLU A 619 -15.76 -35.30 -40.33
N CYS A 620 -15.40 -35.13 -39.06
CA CYS A 620 -14.61 -34.01 -38.60
C CYS A 620 -13.15 -34.15 -39.06
N LEU A 621 -12.62 -33.11 -39.70
CA LEU A 621 -11.21 -33.03 -40.16
C LEU A 621 -10.18 -33.00 -39.00
N TYR A 622 -10.65 -33.00 -37.75
CA TYR A 622 -9.87 -32.84 -36.52
C TYR A 622 -10.10 -34.02 -35.56
N SER A 623 -9.08 -34.41 -34.79
CA SER A 623 -9.10 -35.61 -33.94
C SER A 623 -10.08 -35.53 -32.76
N HIS A 624 -10.79 -36.64 -32.49
CA HIS A 624 -11.72 -36.85 -31.36
C HIS A 624 -11.28 -37.98 -30.40
N SER A 625 -10.01 -38.41 -30.39
CA SER A 625 -9.60 -39.60 -29.61
C SER A 625 -9.52 -39.37 -28.09
N LEU A 626 -9.91 -40.42 -27.34
CA LEU A 626 -10.38 -40.43 -25.96
C LEU A 626 -9.29 -40.76 -24.90
N GLN A 627 -8.90 -39.78 -24.09
CA GLN A 627 -8.59 -39.96 -22.66
C GLN A 627 -9.26 -38.88 -21.79
N ALA A 628 -10.32 -38.25 -22.29
CA ALA A 628 -11.07 -37.24 -21.55
C ALA A 628 -12.15 -37.90 -20.67
N LYS A 629 -12.11 -37.65 -19.36
CA LYS A 629 -13.17 -38.03 -18.41
C LYS A 629 -14.47 -37.30 -18.77
N ARG A 630 -15.61 -38.01 -18.72
CA ARG A 630 -16.94 -37.40 -18.92
C ARG A 630 -17.17 -36.29 -17.88
N PRO A 631 -17.72 -35.12 -18.27
CA PRO A 631 -18.07 -34.08 -17.32
C PRO A 631 -19.11 -34.57 -16.29
N GLN A 632 -19.02 -34.09 -15.04
CA GLN A 632 -19.91 -34.48 -13.94
C GLN A 632 -21.33 -33.95 -14.13
N CYS A 633 -22.32 -34.75 -13.74
CA CYS A 633 -23.73 -34.38 -13.84
C CYS A 633 -24.10 -33.29 -12.84
N LYS A 634 -24.49 -32.10 -13.33
CA LYS A 634 -24.92 -30.96 -12.48
C LYS A 634 -26.12 -31.25 -11.56
N PHE A 635 -26.94 -32.25 -11.89
CA PHE A 635 -28.15 -32.58 -11.13
C PHE A 635 -27.94 -33.69 -10.09
N TYR A 636 -26.78 -34.36 -10.09
CA TYR A 636 -26.48 -35.46 -9.17
C TYR A 636 -26.43 -35.01 -7.70
N PHE A 637 -25.92 -33.81 -7.42
CA PHE A 637 -25.85 -33.25 -6.06
C PHE A 637 -27.01 -32.29 -5.70
N SER A 638 -28.01 -32.16 -6.58
CA SER A 638 -29.21 -31.36 -6.27
C SER A 638 -30.14 -32.15 -5.33
N LEU A 639 -30.91 -31.45 -4.48
CA LEU A 639 -31.85 -32.05 -3.52
C LEU A 639 -32.89 -33.01 -4.15
N GLN A 640 -33.03 -33.02 -5.48
CA GLN A 640 -33.93 -33.93 -6.22
C GLN A 640 -33.22 -35.07 -6.96
N GLY A 641 -31.88 -35.10 -6.98
CA GLY A 641 -31.08 -36.12 -7.67
C GLY A 641 -31.22 -36.13 -9.20
N CYS A 642 -30.35 -36.89 -9.89
CA CYS A 642 -30.44 -37.09 -11.34
C CYS A 642 -31.54 -38.10 -11.69
N ARG A 643 -32.65 -37.65 -12.32
CA ARG A 643 -33.80 -38.51 -12.68
C ARG A 643 -33.50 -39.57 -13.76
N ARG A 644 -32.32 -39.54 -14.39
CA ARG A 644 -31.91 -40.49 -15.44
C ARG A 644 -30.99 -41.61 -14.94
N GLY A 645 -30.62 -41.62 -13.66
CA GLY A 645 -29.84 -42.71 -13.03
C GLY A 645 -28.60 -43.12 -13.84
N GLU A 646 -28.41 -44.44 -13.98
CA GLU A 646 -27.36 -45.09 -14.79
C GLU A 646 -27.43 -44.76 -16.30
N SER A 647 -28.58 -44.28 -16.79
CA SER A 647 -28.78 -43.88 -18.20
C SER A 647 -28.32 -42.44 -18.48
N CYS A 648 -27.67 -41.78 -17.53
CA CYS A 648 -27.21 -40.40 -17.67
C CYS A 648 -25.94 -40.30 -18.52
N SER A 649 -25.90 -39.35 -19.44
CA SER A 649 -24.76 -39.09 -20.33
C SER A 649 -23.57 -38.36 -19.66
N TYR A 650 -23.65 -38.11 -18.35
CA TYR A 650 -22.65 -37.42 -17.50
C TYR A 650 -22.22 -38.32 -16.32
N SER A 651 -21.01 -38.16 -15.78
CA SER A 651 -20.46 -39.07 -14.73
C SER A 651 -21.09 -38.86 -13.34
N HIS A 652 -21.30 -39.96 -12.61
CA HIS A 652 -21.84 -40.06 -11.24
C HIS A 652 -20.86 -40.77 -10.26
N ASP A 653 -19.57 -40.92 -10.62
CA ASP A 653 -18.61 -41.71 -9.82
C ASP A 653 -18.15 -40.95 -8.56
N SER A 654 -18.33 -41.58 -7.39
CA SER A 654 -18.05 -41.03 -6.07
C SER A 654 -16.58 -41.16 -5.65
N GLY A 655 -15.93 -40.03 -5.34
CA GLY A 655 -14.67 -39.94 -4.58
C GLY A 655 -14.86 -39.07 -3.32
N PRO A 656 -14.02 -39.21 -2.27
CA PRO A 656 -14.40 -38.94 -0.89
C PRO A 656 -14.56 -37.45 -0.55
N SER A 657 -15.76 -37.14 -0.06
CA SER A 657 -16.20 -36.11 0.90
C SER A 657 -15.33 -34.86 1.10
N ALA A 658 -15.70 -33.79 0.38
CA ALA A 658 -15.59 -32.43 0.89
C ALA A 658 -16.72 -32.21 1.93
N LEU A 659 -16.37 -31.87 3.17
CA LEU A 659 -17.33 -31.34 4.14
C LEU A 659 -17.69 -29.91 3.75
N SER A 660 -18.97 -29.69 3.47
CA SER A 660 -19.54 -28.39 3.15
C SER A 660 -19.57 -27.49 4.38
N PHE A 661 -18.81 -26.40 4.35
CA PHE A 661 -19.15 -25.22 5.15
C PHE A 661 -19.90 -24.24 4.26
N ARG A 662 -21.22 -24.15 4.45
CA ARG A 662 -21.97 -22.94 4.09
C ARG A 662 -21.49 -21.83 5.04
N ARG A 663 -20.96 -20.74 4.50
CA ARG A 663 -20.96 -19.44 5.20
C ARG A 663 -22.11 -18.65 4.63
N ASP A 664 -23.13 -18.43 5.46
CA ASP A 664 -24.20 -17.49 5.12
C ASP A 664 -23.64 -16.08 5.02
N VAL A 665 -24.14 -15.40 4.00
CA VAL A 665 -23.94 -13.99 3.69
C VAL A 665 -24.60 -13.15 4.79
N CYS A 666 -23.93 -12.07 5.19
CA CYS A 666 -24.47 -11.08 6.15
C CYS A 666 -25.90 -10.64 5.78
N GLU A 667 -26.83 -10.90 6.69
CA GLU A 667 -28.19 -10.34 6.76
C GLU A 667 -28.30 -9.53 8.07
N PRO A 668 -29.24 -8.55 8.16
CA PRO A 668 -29.18 -7.49 9.17
C PRO A 668 -29.53 -7.95 10.59
N GLU A 669 -29.03 -7.19 11.56
CA GLU A 669 -29.07 -7.41 13.00
C GLU A 669 -30.50 -7.66 13.54
N ASP A 670 -30.76 -8.88 13.99
CA ASP A 670 -31.90 -9.22 14.87
C ASP A 670 -31.36 -9.69 16.24
N ASN A 671 -31.91 -9.10 17.31
CA ASN A 671 -31.36 -9.00 18.68
C ASN A 671 -31.17 -10.32 19.48
N ASN A 672 -31.32 -11.51 18.89
CA ASN A 672 -31.25 -12.79 19.62
C ASN A 672 -29.97 -13.62 19.37
N MET A 673 -29.05 -13.17 18.50
CA MET A 673 -27.84 -13.91 18.13
C MET A 673 -26.57 -13.56 18.94
N ALA A 674 -26.62 -12.56 19.82
CA ALA A 674 -25.41 -11.95 20.42
C ALA A 674 -24.65 -12.88 21.39
N ALA A 675 -25.35 -13.62 22.25
CA ALA A 675 -24.69 -14.51 23.23
C ALA A 675 -24.00 -15.73 22.58
N ALA A 676 -24.53 -16.22 21.46
CA ALA A 676 -23.98 -17.39 20.75
C ALA A 676 -22.59 -17.12 20.16
N SER A 677 -22.28 -15.85 19.84
CA SER A 677 -21.02 -15.43 19.24
C SER A 677 -19.80 -15.68 20.13
N LEU A 678 -19.95 -15.57 21.45
CA LEU A 678 -18.88 -15.89 22.40
C LEU A 678 -18.84 -17.39 22.72
N LEU A 679 -20.01 -18.00 22.94
CA LEU A 679 -20.13 -19.41 23.34
C LEU A 679 -19.60 -20.40 22.28
N ARG A 680 -19.60 -20.04 20.99
CA ARG A 680 -19.04 -20.88 19.92
C ARG A 680 -17.55 -21.21 20.08
N PHE A 681 -16.81 -20.42 20.87
CA PHE A 681 -15.39 -20.65 21.14
C PHE A 681 -15.14 -21.50 22.39
N PHE A 682 -16.19 -21.87 23.13
CA PHE A 682 -16.05 -22.58 24.40
C PHE A 682 -15.94 -24.10 24.19
N PRO A 683 -15.16 -24.78 25.06
CA PRO A 683 -14.87 -26.20 24.89
C PRO A 683 -16.06 -27.11 25.16
N GLN A 684 -16.48 -27.90 24.15
CA GLN A 684 -17.54 -28.90 24.36
C GLN A 684 -17.04 -30.13 25.13
N ALA A 685 -15.75 -30.48 25.03
CA ALA A 685 -15.15 -31.62 25.72
C ALA A 685 -15.24 -31.50 27.25
N THR A 686 -15.40 -32.63 27.95
CA THR A 686 -15.59 -32.68 29.41
C THR A 686 -14.36 -32.27 30.21
N ASN A 687 -13.15 -32.46 29.65
CA ASN A 687 -11.87 -32.25 30.34
C ASN A 687 -11.21 -30.93 29.97
N ARG A 688 -11.94 -30.00 29.35
CA ARG A 688 -11.43 -28.74 28.85
C ARG A 688 -12.22 -27.58 29.47
N SER A 689 -11.50 -26.54 29.84
CA SER A 689 -12.01 -25.42 30.61
C SER A 689 -11.69 -24.09 29.94
N ILE A 690 -12.47 -23.07 30.28
CA ILE A 690 -12.17 -21.67 29.99
C ILE A 690 -11.44 -21.06 31.20
N LEU A 691 -10.48 -20.18 30.93
CA LEU A 691 -9.76 -19.41 31.95
C LEU A 691 -10.17 -17.94 31.84
N VAL A 692 -10.86 -17.42 32.85
CA VAL A 692 -11.17 -15.99 33.00
C VAL A 692 -10.05 -15.36 33.84
N LEU A 693 -9.27 -14.49 33.22
CA LEU A 693 -8.14 -13.81 33.87
C LEU A 693 -8.57 -12.50 34.53
N ASP A 694 -8.11 -12.31 35.76
CA ASP A 694 -8.23 -11.10 36.58
C ASP A 694 -9.66 -10.58 36.75
N ASP A 695 -10.58 -11.49 37.07
CA ASP A 695 -11.95 -11.14 37.39
C ASP A 695 -12.01 -10.55 38.81
N THR A 696 -11.78 -9.24 38.91
CA THR A 696 -11.53 -8.53 40.18
C THR A 696 -12.71 -8.62 41.16
N ASP A 697 -13.93 -8.70 40.65
CA ASP A 697 -15.17 -8.78 41.43
C ASP A 697 -15.95 -10.09 41.15
N LEU A 698 -15.37 -11.03 40.40
CA LEU A 698 -15.99 -12.28 39.93
C LEU A 698 -17.30 -12.08 39.14
N HIS A 699 -17.56 -10.87 38.65
CA HIS A 699 -18.78 -10.55 37.95
C HIS A 699 -18.89 -11.30 36.61
N PHE A 700 -17.79 -11.41 35.88
CA PHE A 700 -17.78 -12.09 34.58
C PHE A 700 -17.90 -13.60 34.71
N ALA A 701 -17.20 -14.21 35.66
CA ALA A 701 -17.28 -15.63 35.98
C ALA A 701 -18.68 -16.02 36.45
N THR A 702 -19.33 -15.16 37.25
CA THR A 702 -20.70 -15.34 37.71
C THR A 702 -21.69 -15.28 36.54
N SER A 703 -21.53 -14.29 35.65
CA SER A 703 -22.39 -14.13 34.47
C SER A 703 -22.21 -15.28 33.47
N LEU A 704 -20.97 -15.69 33.22
CA LEU A 704 -20.65 -16.86 32.39
C LEU A 704 -21.22 -18.16 32.97
N GLY A 705 -21.18 -18.35 34.29
CA GLY A 705 -21.75 -19.52 34.96
C GLY A 705 -23.27 -19.69 34.79
N ARG A 706 -23.99 -18.62 34.41
CA ARG A 706 -25.44 -18.68 34.08
C ARG A 706 -25.70 -19.23 32.68
N HIS A 707 -24.75 -19.07 31.77
CA HIS A 707 -24.87 -19.43 30.35
C HIS A 707 -23.98 -20.61 29.94
N TYR A 708 -23.06 -21.03 30.80
CA TYR A 708 -22.09 -22.09 30.56
C TYR A 708 -21.85 -22.93 31.81
N HIS A 709 -21.42 -24.18 31.64
CA HIS A 709 -21.32 -25.13 32.75
C HIS A 709 -20.25 -24.68 33.77
N PRO A 710 -20.61 -24.36 35.05
CA PRO A 710 -19.70 -23.76 36.02
C PRO A 710 -18.41 -24.55 36.25
N SER A 711 -18.49 -25.89 36.24
CA SER A 711 -17.33 -26.78 36.44
C SER A 711 -16.25 -26.68 35.36
N LYS A 712 -16.54 -26.00 34.24
CA LYS A 712 -15.60 -25.75 33.15
C LYS A 712 -15.03 -24.34 33.17
N ILE A 713 -15.32 -23.55 34.20
CA ILE A 713 -14.85 -22.18 34.35
C ILE A 713 -13.78 -22.15 35.42
N ILE A 714 -12.61 -21.66 35.05
CA ILE A 714 -11.52 -21.32 35.96
C ILE A 714 -11.42 -19.80 35.98
N ALA A 715 -11.53 -19.17 37.15
CA ALA A 715 -11.44 -17.72 37.29
C ALA A 715 -10.27 -17.35 38.20
N THR A 716 -9.51 -16.31 37.87
CA THR A 716 -8.46 -15.77 38.74
C THR A 716 -8.88 -14.44 39.30
N THR A 717 -8.62 -14.19 40.58
CA THR A 717 -9.02 -12.95 41.25
C THR A 717 -8.00 -12.52 42.29
N CYS A 718 -7.90 -11.22 42.53
CA CYS A 718 -7.06 -10.64 43.59
C CYS A 718 -7.73 -10.68 44.97
N LEU A 719 -9.02 -11.06 45.05
CA LEU A 719 -9.76 -11.19 46.30
C LEU A 719 -9.23 -12.33 47.19
N SER A 720 -9.51 -12.23 48.48
CA SER A 720 -9.30 -13.29 49.46
C SER A 720 -10.56 -14.14 49.63
N GLU A 721 -10.40 -15.45 49.84
CA GLU A 721 -11.47 -16.46 49.91
C GLU A 721 -12.60 -16.13 50.92
N THR A 722 -12.33 -15.27 51.91
CA THR A 722 -13.28 -14.83 52.95
C THR A 722 -14.37 -13.85 52.48
N THR A 723 -14.35 -13.40 51.22
CA THR A 723 -15.19 -12.27 50.76
C THR A 723 -16.49 -12.63 50.03
N ILE A 724 -16.80 -13.91 49.79
CA ILE A 724 -17.88 -14.28 48.85
C ILE A 724 -18.92 -15.25 49.43
N LEU A 725 -20.20 -14.91 49.25
CA LEU A 725 -21.39 -15.65 49.72
C LEU A 725 -22.46 -15.78 48.60
N GLU A 726 -22.05 -16.03 47.35
CA GLU A 726 -22.98 -16.20 46.22
C GLU A 726 -23.15 -17.67 45.78
N GLN A 727 -24.41 -18.13 45.70
CA GLN A 727 -24.77 -19.49 45.25
C GLN A 727 -24.48 -19.73 43.76
N SER A 728 -24.38 -18.68 42.94
CA SER A 728 -24.13 -18.74 41.50
C SER A 728 -22.72 -19.17 41.11
N LEU A 729 -21.75 -19.05 42.02
CA LEU A 729 -20.37 -19.49 41.80
C LEU A 729 -20.16 -20.97 42.16
N LYS A 730 -21.21 -21.67 42.59
CA LYS A 730 -21.12 -23.08 43.00
C LYS A 730 -20.76 -23.97 41.79
N GLY A 731 -19.49 -24.36 41.75
CA GLY A 731 -18.90 -25.20 40.69
C GLY A 731 -17.81 -24.51 39.88
N VAL A 732 -17.66 -23.18 39.94
CA VAL A 732 -16.54 -22.46 39.31
C VAL A 732 -15.26 -22.69 40.12
N LYS A 733 -14.14 -22.98 39.44
CA LYS A 733 -12.83 -23.11 40.09
C LYS A 733 -12.18 -21.73 40.20
N ILE A 734 -12.16 -21.16 41.41
CA ILE A 734 -11.60 -19.83 41.66
C ILE A 734 -10.17 -19.95 42.20
N LEU A 735 -9.24 -19.21 41.61
CA LEU A 735 -7.85 -19.08 42.05
C LEU A 735 -7.66 -17.69 42.68
N TRP A 736 -7.47 -17.67 44.00
CA TRP A 736 -7.47 -16.47 44.83
C TRP A 736 -6.08 -15.83 44.97
N GLY A 737 -6.05 -14.54 45.31
CA GLY A 737 -4.82 -13.80 45.62
C GLY A 737 -3.87 -13.59 44.44
N LEU A 738 -4.37 -13.69 43.20
CA LEU A 738 -3.59 -13.51 41.99
C LEU A 738 -3.78 -12.09 41.45
N TYR A 739 -2.67 -11.37 41.29
CA TYR A 739 -2.66 -9.97 40.85
C TYR A 739 -2.12 -9.87 39.42
N HIS A 740 -2.87 -9.22 38.52
CA HIS A 740 -2.48 -8.97 37.13
C HIS A 740 -2.24 -10.24 36.28
N PRO A 741 -2.46 -10.17 34.96
CA PRO A 741 -2.64 -11.39 34.20
C PRO A 741 -1.28 -12.03 33.92
N TYR A 742 -0.23 -11.21 33.80
CA TYR A 742 1.12 -11.70 33.57
C TYR A 742 1.72 -12.46 34.77
N GLN A 743 1.46 -12.03 36.00
CA GLN A 743 1.93 -12.76 37.19
C GLN A 743 1.18 -14.09 37.30
N THR A 744 -0.10 -14.11 36.95
CA THR A 744 -0.92 -15.31 36.86
C THR A 744 -0.43 -16.29 35.79
N ILE A 745 0.01 -15.80 34.62
CA ILE A 745 0.43 -16.64 33.48
C ILE A 745 1.77 -17.35 33.72
N ILE A 746 2.75 -16.66 34.32
CA ILE A 746 4.10 -17.22 34.50
C ILE A 746 4.39 -17.64 35.95
N ALA A 747 3.85 -16.93 36.95
CA ALA A 747 4.10 -17.12 38.38
C ALA A 747 5.59 -17.21 38.76
N LYS A 748 6.16 -16.12 39.31
CA LYS A 748 7.59 -16.05 39.69
C LYS A 748 7.91 -16.63 41.08
N ALA A 749 6.90 -17.01 41.87
CA ALA A 749 7.09 -17.56 43.22
C ALA A 749 6.20 -18.80 43.39
N GLY A 750 6.78 -19.99 43.27
CA GLY A 750 6.10 -21.28 43.40
C GLY A 750 5.47 -21.82 42.11
N LYS A 751 4.86 -23.02 42.20
CA LYS A 751 4.16 -23.67 41.06
C LYS A 751 2.99 -22.81 40.61
N ASN A 752 2.87 -22.58 39.30
CA ASN A 752 1.73 -21.87 38.72
C ASN A 752 0.41 -22.62 39.08
N PRO A 753 -0.56 -21.96 39.71
CA PRO A 753 -1.80 -22.61 40.17
C PRO A 753 -2.80 -22.91 39.03
N VAL A 754 -2.60 -22.34 37.84
CA VAL A 754 -3.46 -22.54 36.67
C VAL A 754 -3.15 -23.89 36.00
N PRO A 755 -4.14 -24.78 35.81
CA PRO A 755 -3.96 -26.05 35.12
C PRO A 755 -3.97 -25.84 33.59
N TRP A 756 -2.88 -25.29 33.04
CA TRP A 756 -2.80 -24.91 31.63
C TRP A 756 -3.12 -26.02 30.61
N ASN A 757 -2.86 -27.29 30.95
CA ASN A 757 -3.20 -28.44 30.09
C ASN A 757 -4.72 -28.63 29.89
N GLU A 758 -5.54 -28.14 30.83
CA GLU A 758 -7.00 -28.19 30.76
C GLU A 758 -7.59 -26.97 30.03
N VAL A 759 -6.83 -25.87 29.90
CA VAL A 759 -7.31 -24.62 29.31
C VAL A 759 -7.40 -24.75 27.78
N GLN A 760 -8.55 -24.38 27.21
CA GLN A 760 -8.74 -24.30 25.76
C GLN A 760 -9.06 -22.88 25.28
N CYS A 761 -9.58 -22.03 26.16
CA CYS A 761 -9.88 -20.64 25.86
C CYS A 761 -9.48 -19.76 27.04
N VAL A 762 -8.73 -18.69 26.78
CA VAL A 762 -8.40 -17.64 27.74
C VAL A 762 -9.30 -16.45 27.45
N LEU A 763 -10.04 -15.98 28.44
CA LEU A 763 -10.85 -14.77 28.40
C LEU A 763 -10.15 -13.73 29.28
N TRP A 764 -9.94 -12.55 28.73
CA TRP A 764 -9.42 -11.43 29.50
C TRP A 764 -10.25 -10.18 29.25
N PHE A 765 -10.60 -9.52 30.35
CA PHE A 765 -11.34 -8.26 30.40
C PHE A 765 -10.43 -7.20 31.04
N PRO A 766 -9.56 -6.53 30.25
CA PRO A 766 -8.57 -5.60 30.77
C PRO A 766 -9.19 -4.47 31.59
N CYS A 767 -8.76 -4.32 32.84
CA CYS A 767 -9.08 -3.15 33.67
C CYS A 767 -7.93 -2.13 33.60
N PHE A 768 -8.24 -0.91 33.15
CA PHE A 768 -7.26 0.16 32.96
C PHE A 768 -7.36 1.28 34.00
N ASP A 769 -8.24 1.15 35.00
CA ASP A 769 -8.54 2.20 35.98
C ASP A 769 -7.32 2.69 36.76
N SER A 770 -6.39 1.79 37.05
CA SER A 770 -5.14 2.12 37.75
C SER A 770 -4.18 2.99 36.94
N PHE A 771 -4.40 3.17 35.63
CA PHE A 771 -3.54 3.94 34.73
C PHE A 771 -4.12 5.31 34.33
N GLY A 772 -5.41 5.59 34.58
CA GLY A 772 -6.04 6.86 34.20
C GLY A 772 -5.92 7.16 32.69
N GLU A 773 -5.33 8.32 32.34
CA GLU A 773 -5.03 8.72 30.94
C GLU A 773 -3.64 8.27 30.44
N ASP A 774 -2.86 7.51 31.22
CA ASP A 774 -1.52 7.04 30.83
C ASP A 774 -1.60 5.95 29.75
N SER A 775 -1.54 6.38 28.49
CA SER A 775 -1.58 5.49 27.33
C SER A 775 -0.37 4.56 27.25
N ASP A 776 0.79 4.94 27.80
CA ASP A 776 2.00 4.12 27.71
C ASP A 776 1.95 2.97 28.72
N GLY A 777 1.47 3.23 29.94
CA GLY A 777 1.20 2.20 30.95
C GLY A 777 0.15 1.18 30.48
N GLN A 778 -0.96 1.63 29.90
CA GLN A 778 -2.00 0.76 29.34
C GLN A 778 -1.47 -0.13 28.20
N LYS A 779 -0.63 0.44 27.33
CA LYS A 779 0.00 -0.29 26.24
C LYS A 779 1.00 -1.33 26.76
N GLN A 780 1.78 -1.00 27.77
CA GLN A 780 2.73 -1.93 28.40
C GLN A 780 2.00 -3.11 29.06
N LEU A 781 0.83 -2.90 29.66
CA LEU A 781 0.01 -3.97 30.23
C LEU A 781 -0.41 -4.99 29.17
N LEU A 782 -0.95 -4.51 28.03
CA LEU A 782 -1.33 -5.36 26.89
C LEU A 782 -0.11 -6.09 26.30
N GLN A 783 1.00 -5.38 26.16
CA GLN A 783 2.24 -5.97 25.66
C GLN A 783 2.71 -7.12 26.55
N ASN A 784 2.80 -6.89 27.86
CA ASN A 784 3.17 -7.92 28.83
C ASN A 784 2.22 -9.12 28.72
N PHE A 785 0.91 -8.89 28.67
CA PHE A 785 -0.08 -9.96 28.52
C PHE A 785 0.25 -10.88 27.33
N PHE A 786 0.47 -10.32 26.14
CA PHE A 786 0.82 -11.10 24.96
C PHE A 786 2.20 -11.79 25.09
N GLU A 787 3.23 -11.10 25.58
CA GLU A 787 4.57 -11.68 25.73
C GLU A 787 4.55 -12.91 26.66
N TYR A 788 3.95 -12.75 27.84
CA TYR A 788 3.89 -13.81 28.84
C TYR A 788 2.99 -14.98 28.40
N LEU A 789 1.89 -14.70 27.70
CA LEU A 789 1.02 -15.74 27.17
C LEU A 789 1.68 -16.50 26.01
N ALA A 790 2.41 -15.80 25.13
CA ALA A 790 3.19 -16.43 24.07
C ALA A 790 4.24 -17.38 24.65
N ILE A 791 4.99 -16.93 25.66
CA ILE A 791 5.96 -17.76 26.38
C ILE A 791 5.30 -19.03 26.91
N ARG A 792 4.17 -18.90 27.61
CA ARG A 792 3.45 -20.04 28.19
C ARG A 792 2.96 -21.01 27.12
N ILE A 793 2.29 -20.52 26.08
CA ILE A 793 1.74 -21.33 25.00
C ILE A 793 2.86 -22.05 24.22
N LEU A 794 3.96 -21.36 23.90
CA LEU A 794 5.10 -21.93 23.18
C LEU A 794 5.85 -22.96 24.02
N ALA A 795 6.07 -22.69 25.30
CA ALA A 795 6.77 -23.61 26.22
C ALA A 795 6.01 -24.93 26.38
N ASP A 796 4.69 -24.86 26.58
CA ASP A 796 3.85 -26.02 26.90
C ASP A 796 3.18 -26.62 25.65
N ASN A 797 3.48 -26.09 24.45
CA ASN A 797 2.92 -26.52 23.16
C ASN A 797 1.37 -26.49 23.15
N LEU A 798 0.81 -25.40 23.67
CA LEU A 798 -0.64 -25.18 23.84
C LEU A 798 -1.23 -24.42 22.64
N SER A 799 -0.79 -24.71 21.41
CA SER A 799 -1.13 -23.92 20.21
C SER A 799 -2.64 -23.84 19.90
N ASN A 800 -3.44 -24.74 20.47
CA ASN A 800 -4.89 -24.77 20.27
C ASN A 800 -5.66 -23.84 21.23
N VAL A 801 -4.97 -23.12 22.11
CA VAL A 801 -5.60 -22.18 23.04
C VAL A 801 -6.03 -20.93 22.29
N LYS A 802 -7.34 -20.66 22.27
CA LYS A 802 -7.89 -19.38 21.79
C LYS A 802 -7.75 -18.32 22.87
N VAL A 803 -7.39 -17.10 22.49
CA VAL A 803 -7.23 -15.98 23.42
C VAL A 803 -8.22 -14.89 23.05
N ILE A 804 -9.20 -14.63 23.90
CA ILE A 804 -10.24 -13.64 23.65
C ILE A 804 -10.02 -12.45 24.57
N ILE A 805 -9.76 -11.30 23.97
CA ILE A 805 -9.66 -10.02 24.68
C ILE A 805 -10.94 -9.24 24.41
N THR A 806 -11.65 -8.84 25.47
CA THR A 806 -12.85 -7.99 25.31
C THR A 806 -12.55 -6.59 25.82
N ILE A 807 -12.50 -5.63 24.90
CA ILE A 807 -12.27 -4.20 25.18
C ILE A 807 -13.07 -3.31 24.23
N ASN A 808 -13.14 -2.02 24.54
CA ASN A 808 -13.73 -1.01 23.67
C ASN A 808 -12.94 -0.92 22.36
N ASN A 809 -13.65 -0.96 21.24
CA ASN A 809 -13.06 -0.91 19.90
C ASN A 809 -12.19 0.34 19.64
N ILE A 810 -12.53 1.49 20.24
CA ILE A 810 -11.72 2.71 20.13
C ILE A 810 -10.39 2.52 20.86
N ARG A 811 -10.42 1.95 22.06
CA ARG A 811 -9.24 1.71 22.89
C ARG A 811 -8.34 0.65 22.26
N PHE A 812 -8.91 -0.42 21.70
CA PHE A 812 -8.19 -1.43 20.91
C PHE A 812 -7.34 -0.80 19.80
N SER A 813 -7.95 0.11 19.03
CA SER A 813 -7.28 0.83 17.95
C SER A 813 -6.20 1.80 18.48
N GLN A 814 -6.51 2.58 19.52
CA GLN A 814 -5.57 3.55 20.12
C GLN A 814 -4.31 2.87 20.68
N LEU A 815 -4.49 1.74 21.39
CA LEU A 815 -3.38 0.98 21.98
C LEU A 815 -2.63 0.11 20.96
N LYS A 816 -3.15 0.01 19.72
CA LYS A 816 -2.63 -0.86 18.65
C LYS A 816 -2.52 -2.32 19.11
N ALA A 817 -3.55 -2.82 19.78
CA ALA A 817 -3.54 -4.13 20.44
C ALA A 817 -3.20 -5.30 19.48
N GLU A 818 -3.74 -5.26 18.26
CA GLU A 818 -3.41 -6.25 17.21
C GLU A 818 -1.91 -6.30 16.89
N LYS A 819 -1.25 -5.12 16.80
CA LYS A 819 0.18 -5.03 16.55
C LYS A 819 0.98 -5.68 17.68
N LEU A 820 0.59 -5.42 18.93
CA LEU A 820 1.23 -6.01 20.11
C LEU A 820 1.11 -7.54 20.11
N GLY A 821 -0.09 -8.06 19.80
CA GLY A 821 -0.30 -9.50 19.64
C GLY A 821 0.59 -10.10 18.55
N ARG A 822 0.65 -9.46 17.38
CA ARG A 822 1.46 -9.89 16.24
C ARG A 822 2.95 -9.89 16.52
N GLU A 823 3.44 -8.96 17.35
CA GLU A 823 4.83 -8.95 17.83
C GLU A 823 5.15 -10.16 18.74
N CYS A 824 4.11 -10.84 19.24
CA CYS A 824 4.19 -12.04 20.07
C CYS A 824 3.58 -13.29 19.40
N PHE A 825 3.57 -13.33 18.06
CA PHE A 825 3.05 -14.47 17.27
C PHE A 825 1.54 -14.71 17.35
N PHE A 826 0.77 -13.78 17.92
CA PHE A 826 -0.69 -13.85 17.88
C PHE A 826 -1.23 -13.23 16.59
N VAL A 827 -2.15 -13.94 15.95
CA VAL A 827 -2.94 -13.48 14.82
C VAL A 827 -4.36 -13.27 15.33
N LEU A 828 -4.92 -12.08 15.11
CA LEU A 828 -6.33 -11.83 15.35
C LEU A 828 -7.11 -12.64 14.32
N THR A 829 -8.04 -13.50 14.74
CA THR A 829 -8.79 -14.41 13.86
C THR A 829 -10.27 -14.14 13.71
N ASP A 830 -10.87 -13.41 14.65
CA ASP A 830 -12.29 -13.08 14.64
C ASP A 830 -12.53 -11.85 15.52
N SER A 831 -13.57 -11.06 15.23
CA SER A 831 -14.04 -10.00 16.11
C SER A 831 -15.55 -9.84 16.06
N PHE A 832 -16.17 -9.66 17.22
CA PHE A 832 -17.63 -9.55 17.33
C PHE A 832 -18.05 -8.64 18.49
N ALA A 833 -19.23 -8.02 18.36
CA ALA A 833 -19.78 -7.18 19.41
C ALA A 833 -20.03 -8.01 20.68
N TYR A 834 -19.61 -7.48 21.84
CA TYR A 834 -19.76 -8.17 23.10
C TYR A 834 -21.14 -7.91 23.70
N ASP A 835 -21.81 -8.98 24.15
CA ASP A 835 -23.12 -8.92 24.76
C ASP A 835 -23.04 -8.61 26.26
N GLU A 836 -23.05 -7.32 26.58
CA GLU A 836 -23.06 -6.83 27.96
C GLU A 836 -24.32 -7.25 28.74
N THR A 837 -25.43 -7.59 28.05
CA THR A 837 -26.68 -7.97 28.72
C THR A 837 -26.62 -9.39 29.26
N SER A 838 -25.99 -10.30 28.52
CA SER A 838 -25.84 -11.71 28.92
C SER A 838 -24.60 -11.96 29.78
N PHE A 839 -23.49 -11.28 29.49
CA PHE A 839 -22.19 -11.57 30.12
C PHE A 839 -21.68 -10.49 31.06
N GLY A 840 -22.44 -9.40 31.24
CA GLY A 840 -22.15 -8.33 32.17
C GLY A 840 -21.51 -7.10 31.54
N ALA A 841 -21.80 -5.92 32.08
CA ALA A 841 -21.29 -4.65 31.54
C ALA A 841 -19.80 -4.41 31.85
N ILE A 842 -19.07 -3.83 30.89
CA ILE A 842 -17.68 -3.40 31.07
C ILE A 842 -17.69 -1.95 31.58
N LEU A 843 -17.87 -1.82 32.89
CA LEU A 843 -18.08 -0.51 33.54
C LEU A 843 -16.88 0.44 33.42
N TYR A 844 -15.68 -0.12 33.28
CA TYR A 844 -14.38 0.58 33.34
C TYR A 844 -13.82 1.03 31.97
N ASP A 845 -14.56 0.80 30.86
CA ASP A 845 -14.11 1.06 29.48
C ASP A 845 -15.09 1.92 28.66
N ARG A 846 -15.87 2.77 29.34
CA ARG A 846 -16.82 3.69 28.69
C ARG A 846 -16.13 4.96 28.17
N LEU A 847 -15.74 4.95 26.90
CA LEU A 847 -15.22 6.13 26.20
C LEU A 847 -16.34 6.91 25.52
N THR A 848 -16.34 8.24 25.68
CA THR A 848 -17.22 9.13 24.89
C THR A 848 -16.54 9.46 23.56
N PRO A 849 -17.14 9.12 22.40
CA PRO A 849 -16.51 9.37 21.11
C PRO A 849 -16.39 10.88 20.84
N LYS A 850 -15.20 11.35 20.46
CA LYS A 850 -14.96 12.75 20.06
C LYS A 850 -15.57 13.10 18.69
N THR A 851 -16.05 12.11 17.94
CA THR A 851 -16.62 12.25 16.59
C THR A 851 -17.87 11.38 16.41
N PRO A 852 -18.95 11.88 15.79
CA PRO A 852 -20.25 11.19 15.70
C PRO A 852 -20.28 9.94 14.81
N THR A 853 -19.20 9.61 14.09
CA THR A 853 -19.11 8.45 13.20
C THR A 853 -18.43 7.22 13.80
N LEU A 854 -17.79 7.33 14.98
CA LEU A 854 -17.27 6.16 15.69
C LEU A 854 -18.32 5.64 16.67
N VAL A 855 -18.86 4.46 16.38
CA VAL A 855 -19.66 3.70 17.35
C VAL A 855 -18.68 3.11 18.36
N SER A 856 -18.61 3.72 19.55
CA SER A 856 -17.88 3.15 20.67
C SER A 856 -18.70 1.98 21.22
N ARG A 857 -18.16 0.77 21.14
CA ARG A 857 -18.80 -0.43 21.67
C ARG A 857 -17.77 -1.42 22.22
N PRO A 858 -18.12 -2.17 23.27
CA PRO A 858 -17.39 -3.36 23.68
C PRO A 858 -17.36 -4.39 22.55
N THR A 859 -16.17 -4.88 22.22
CA THR A 859 -15.94 -5.87 21.18
C THR A 859 -15.01 -6.94 21.72
N SER A 860 -15.32 -8.21 21.46
CA SER A 860 -14.45 -9.33 21.73
C SER A 860 -13.58 -9.61 20.50
N TYR A 861 -12.27 -9.74 20.73
CA TYR A 861 -11.24 -9.96 19.73
C TYR A 861 -10.57 -11.31 20.00
N VAL A 862 -10.67 -12.23 19.05
CA VAL A 862 -10.15 -13.61 19.18
C VAL A 862 -8.78 -13.66 18.55
N PHE A 863 -7.80 -14.14 19.30
CA PHE A 863 -6.43 -14.32 18.87
C PHE A 863 -6.03 -15.79 18.92
N GLU A 864 -5.23 -16.20 17.94
CA GLU A 864 -4.57 -17.49 17.90
C GLU A 864 -3.07 -17.32 17.82
N LEU A 865 -2.33 -18.13 18.58
CA LEU A 865 -0.89 -18.13 18.49
C LEU A 865 -0.45 -19.01 17.33
N HIS A 866 0.25 -18.43 16.36
CA HIS A 866 0.87 -19.15 15.26
C HIS A 866 2.34 -19.38 15.60
N PRO A 867 2.72 -20.60 16.03
CA PRO A 867 4.07 -20.84 16.52
C PRO A 867 5.12 -20.59 15.43
N PRO A 868 6.31 -20.08 15.78
CA PRO A 868 7.39 -19.94 14.81
C PRO A 868 7.78 -21.32 14.25
N SER A 869 8.28 -21.34 13.01
CA SER A 869 8.63 -22.59 12.34
C SER A 869 9.70 -23.37 13.11
N LYS A 870 9.36 -24.61 13.51
CA LYS A 870 10.32 -25.54 14.13
C LYS A 870 11.43 -25.94 13.15
N LEU A 871 11.12 -25.96 11.85
CA LEU A 871 12.10 -26.25 10.80
C LEU A 871 13.18 -25.16 10.75
N LEU A 872 12.78 -23.88 10.85
CA LEU A 872 13.68 -22.74 10.75
C LEU A 872 14.43 -22.44 12.06
N PHE A 873 13.79 -22.67 13.21
CA PHE A 873 14.31 -22.22 14.51
C PHE A 873 14.63 -23.34 15.51
N GLY A 874 14.58 -24.60 15.06
CA GLY A 874 14.84 -25.77 15.90
C GLY A 874 13.82 -25.90 17.04
N ASP A 875 14.19 -26.63 18.09
CA ASP A 875 13.34 -26.81 19.28
C ASP A 875 13.45 -25.62 20.25
N TYR A 876 12.95 -24.47 19.81
CA TYR A 876 12.85 -23.28 20.65
C TYR A 876 11.91 -23.51 21.85
N ALA A 877 10.92 -24.40 21.73
CA ALA A 877 9.95 -24.70 22.77
C ALA A 877 10.65 -25.29 24.01
N ALA A 878 11.60 -26.21 23.81
CA ALA A 878 12.42 -26.75 24.90
C ALA A 878 13.24 -25.67 25.63
N ASN A 879 13.79 -24.70 24.90
CA ASN A 879 14.56 -23.60 25.50
C ASN A 879 13.67 -22.67 26.36
N ILE A 880 12.54 -22.23 25.80
CA ILE A 880 11.57 -21.39 26.53
C ILE A 880 11.04 -22.16 27.74
N ARG A 881 10.70 -23.44 27.57
CA ARG A 881 10.27 -24.33 28.67
C ARG A 881 11.32 -24.41 29.77
N LYS A 882 12.59 -24.64 29.43
CA LYS A 882 13.68 -24.68 30.40
C LYS A 882 13.75 -23.39 31.21
N ASN A 883 13.72 -22.23 30.55
CA ASN A 883 13.78 -20.94 31.24
C ASN A 883 12.53 -20.68 32.10
N LEU A 884 11.35 -21.04 31.59
CA LEU A 884 10.08 -20.86 32.28
C LEU A 884 9.99 -21.63 33.61
N TYR A 885 10.43 -22.89 33.62
CA TYR A 885 10.34 -23.75 34.79
C TYR A 885 11.54 -23.60 35.75
N ILE A 886 12.73 -23.21 35.27
CA ILE A 886 13.87 -22.84 36.15
C ILE A 886 13.51 -21.64 37.04
N ILE A 887 12.73 -20.68 36.54
CA ILE A 887 12.26 -19.52 37.31
C ILE A 887 11.26 -19.91 38.41
N GLN A 888 10.55 -21.04 38.26
CA GLN A 888 9.58 -21.50 39.27
C GLN A 888 10.23 -22.31 40.41
N GLU A 889 11.46 -22.81 40.22
CA GLU A 889 12.23 -23.55 41.24
C GLU A 889 13.17 -22.66 42.08
N LYS A 890 13.46 -21.43 41.62
CA LYS A 890 14.16 -20.39 42.38
C LYS A 890 13.17 -19.53 43.17
#